data_AF-A0A7J8QKD6-F1
#
_entry.id   AF-A0A7J8QKD6-F1
#
_cell.length_a   1.000
_cell.length_b   1.000
_cell.length_c   1.000
_cell.angle_alpha   90.00
_cell.angle_beta   90.00
_cell.angle_gamma   90.00
#
_symmetry.space_group_name_H-M   'P 1'
#
loop_
_entity.id
_entity.type
_entity.pdbx_description
1 polymer ?
#
loop_
_entity_poly.entity_id
_entity_poly.type
_entity_poly.pdbx_seq_one_letter_code
_entity_poly.pdbx_strand_id
1 'polypeptide(L)'
;MTPPESDAFRVDFRSDHVHYLNNLEEDAMYRRWRSNINDILMPVFPGQLRYIRKNLFHAVYVLDPSTSIDMITSFYENSFPMRFGVILYSTQFIKKIEQSGGELHSSEHDGELEDDKSSLINRLRTESADSTDEALEMHHIEGAFVETLLPKAKSPPQEILLKLEKEQSFKELSQESSLFVFKLGVNKLQCCLLMNGLVFDSSEDALINAMNDELPRIQEQVYYGKINSHTNVLDKFLSENGVSRYNPQIIAGGKVKPGFVSLASPALGGESVLNEINYLHSPGTVDDVKPVTHLLAVDVTSRKGIKLLREAIRYLQSLYYYQIQGSKNARVGVLFTAGQDANLSNILLVKTFEITAASYSHKKKVLEFLDQVCSFYEHKYILRSPAAAESTQAFINKVYELAEANELPSKTYKSSLSEAYNLKLIEHLNKVAQYLYRQFGISSGVNAVITNGRITSLDAGVFLGDDLHLLESVEFNHRIKHIVEIVEEVSWHGIDPDMLTSKYVSDIIMLISSSMATRDRSAESARFEILNAQYSAVILNNENSSIHIDAVVDPLSPSGQKLSSLLRVLAKYVHPSMRIVLNPMSSLVDLPLKNYYRYVIPTMEDFSSTDYTVNGPKAFFANMPLSKTLTMNLDVPEPWLVEPVIAVHDLDNILLENLGDIRTLQAVFELEALVLTGHCAEKDRDPPRGLQLILGTKNTPHLVDTIVMANLGYWQMKVSPGVWYLQLAPGRSSELYLFRDGGDYGNQEKSLSKRITINDLRGKVVHLEVVKKKGKEQEKLLISSDDDKHSKEKGHNGWNSNLLKWASGFIGGSEKSKKSSDS
;
A
#
# COMPACT_ATOMS: atom_id res chain seq x y z
N MET A 1 13.73 -24.72 9.26
CA MET A 1 13.51 -23.39 8.67
C MET A 1 12.25 -23.49 7.83
N THR A 2 11.13 -23.03 8.36
CA THR A 2 9.91 -22.84 7.58
C THR A 2 10.18 -21.69 6.60
N PRO A 3 9.83 -21.82 5.30
CA PRO A 3 9.76 -20.64 4.46
C PRO A 3 8.78 -19.65 5.09
N PRO A 4 8.92 -18.32 4.86
CA PRO A 4 7.97 -17.36 5.37
C PRO A 4 6.57 -17.80 4.95
N GLU A 5 5.67 -17.95 5.92
CA GLU A 5 4.26 -18.15 5.62
C GLU A 5 3.89 -17.08 4.59
N SER A 6 3.41 -17.49 3.42
CA SER A 6 2.84 -16.52 2.49
C SER A 6 1.66 -15.91 3.24
N ASP A 7 1.84 -14.72 3.81
CA ASP A 7 0.85 -13.89 4.53
C ASP A 7 -0.27 -13.40 3.58
N ALA A 8 -0.59 -14.18 2.56
CA ALA A 8 -1.64 -13.91 1.61
C ALA A 8 -2.98 -14.19 2.31
N PHE A 9 -3.77 -13.12 2.47
CA PHE A 9 -5.09 -13.16 3.04
C PHE A 9 -6.06 -13.93 2.15
N ARG A 10 -6.86 -14.80 2.77
CA ARG A 10 -7.90 -15.57 2.08
C ARG A 10 -9.25 -15.00 2.43
N VAL A 11 -10.09 -14.75 1.46
CA VAL A 11 -11.48 -14.31 1.67
C VAL A 11 -12.34 -15.53 2.00
N ASP A 12 -13.06 -15.48 3.10
CA ASP A 12 -14.04 -16.50 3.45
C ASP A 12 -15.32 -16.29 2.65
N PHE A 13 -15.47 -17.05 1.57
CA PHE A 13 -16.62 -16.99 0.67
C PHE A 13 -17.64 -18.11 0.94
N ARG A 14 -17.52 -18.86 2.04
CA ARG A 14 -18.46 -19.96 2.34
C ARG A 14 -19.85 -19.40 2.59
N SER A 15 -20.77 -19.68 1.66
CA SER A 15 -22.18 -19.37 1.80
C SER A 15 -23.02 -20.24 0.88
N ASP A 16 -24.33 -20.23 1.10
CA ASP A 16 -25.31 -20.93 0.26
C ASP A 16 -25.46 -20.28 -1.14
N HIS A 17 -24.87 -19.09 -1.34
CA HIS A 17 -24.88 -18.35 -2.62
C HIS A 17 -23.81 -18.84 -3.61
N VAL A 18 -22.96 -19.79 -3.21
CA VAL A 18 -21.93 -20.37 -4.08
C VAL A 18 -22.51 -21.56 -4.85
N HIS A 19 -22.65 -21.42 -6.15
CA HIS A 19 -23.13 -22.51 -7.01
C HIS A 19 -21.96 -23.30 -7.59
N TYR A 20 -21.69 -24.48 -7.03
CA TYR A 20 -20.64 -25.38 -7.53
C TYR A 20 -21.09 -26.15 -8.77
N LEU A 21 -20.27 -26.13 -9.83
CA LEU A 21 -20.53 -26.82 -11.10
C LEU A 21 -20.18 -28.31 -11.02
N ASN A 22 -19.15 -28.66 -10.25
CA ASN A 22 -18.63 -30.01 -10.13
C ASN A 22 -18.26 -30.37 -8.68
N ASN A 23 -18.08 -31.67 -8.43
CA ASN A 23 -17.53 -32.21 -7.20
C ASN A 23 -16.58 -33.38 -7.53
N LEU A 24 -15.27 -33.17 -7.33
CA LEU A 24 -14.25 -34.17 -7.68
C LEU A 24 -14.39 -35.47 -6.88
N GLU A 25 -14.99 -35.43 -5.69
CA GLU A 25 -15.13 -36.58 -4.81
C GLU A 25 -16.36 -37.44 -5.16
N GLU A 26 -17.42 -36.83 -5.68
CA GLU A 26 -18.74 -37.47 -5.85
C GLU A 26 -19.11 -37.73 -7.32
N ASP A 27 -18.75 -36.85 -8.25
CA ASP A 27 -19.21 -36.92 -9.63
C ASP A 27 -18.65 -38.16 -10.37
N ALA A 28 -19.49 -38.78 -11.20
CA ALA A 28 -19.15 -40.00 -11.93
C ALA A 28 -17.98 -39.82 -12.91
N MET A 29 -17.79 -38.60 -13.44
CA MET A 29 -16.71 -38.23 -14.37
C MET A 29 -15.31 -38.51 -13.77
N TYR A 30 -15.12 -38.25 -12.47
CA TYR A 30 -13.82 -38.36 -11.79
C TYR A 30 -13.59 -39.73 -11.14
N ARG A 31 -14.49 -40.70 -11.34
CA ARG A 31 -14.41 -42.02 -10.68
C ARG A 31 -13.13 -42.81 -11.04
N ARG A 32 -12.53 -42.53 -12.20
CA ARG A 32 -11.28 -43.15 -12.66
C ARG A 32 -10.04 -42.62 -11.94
N TRP A 33 -10.13 -41.46 -11.30
CA TRP A 33 -9.00 -40.84 -10.61
C TRP A 33 -8.73 -41.54 -9.27
N ARG A 34 -7.46 -41.56 -8.86
CA ARG A 34 -7.07 -42.17 -7.59
C ARG A 34 -7.49 -41.28 -6.42
N SER A 35 -7.98 -41.87 -5.34
CA SER A 35 -8.40 -41.15 -4.12
C SER A 35 -7.28 -41.02 -3.08
N ASN A 36 -6.10 -41.58 -3.35
CA ASN A 36 -4.96 -41.48 -2.44
C ASN A 36 -4.35 -40.08 -2.49
N ILE A 37 -4.38 -39.36 -1.36
CA ILE A 37 -3.86 -37.99 -1.26
C ILE A 37 -2.33 -37.94 -1.42
N ASN A 38 -1.62 -39.01 -1.03
CA ASN A 38 -0.16 -39.08 -1.09
C ASN A 38 0.38 -39.08 -2.53
N ASP A 39 -0.46 -39.35 -3.53
CA ASP A 39 -0.08 -39.27 -4.95
C ASP A 39 0.25 -37.81 -5.36
N ILE A 40 -0.14 -36.82 -4.55
CA ILE A 40 0.26 -35.42 -4.75
C ILE A 40 1.77 -35.20 -4.56
N LEU A 41 2.46 -36.08 -3.83
CA LEU A 41 3.89 -35.96 -3.50
C LEU A 41 4.81 -36.62 -4.53
N MET A 42 4.28 -37.44 -5.45
CA MET A 42 5.11 -38.15 -6.44
C MET A 42 5.80 -37.16 -7.40
N PRO A 43 7.06 -37.30 -7.81
CA PRO A 43 7.65 -36.37 -8.78
C PRO A 43 6.90 -36.40 -10.14
N VAL A 44 6.65 -35.23 -10.73
CA VAL A 44 6.08 -35.06 -12.09
C VAL A 44 6.92 -34.05 -12.86
N PHE A 45 6.85 -34.08 -14.20
CA PHE A 45 7.51 -33.07 -15.01
C PHE A 45 6.89 -31.69 -14.77
N PRO A 46 7.69 -30.61 -14.78
CA PRO A 46 7.17 -29.25 -14.67
C PRO A 46 6.08 -28.99 -15.71
N GLY A 47 4.94 -28.45 -15.27
CA GLY A 47 3.76 -28.18 -16.12
C GLY A 47 2.76 -29.33 -16.24
N GLN A 48 3.06 -30.53 -15.72
CA GLN A 48 2.11 -31.64 -15.73
C GLN A 48 1.14 -31.59 -14.53
N LEU A 49 -0.16 -31.63 -14.82
CA LEU A 49 -1.22 -31.61 -13.81
C LEU A 49 -1.39 -32.96 -13.11
N ARG A 50 -1.84 -32.91 -11.85
CA ARG A 50 -2.13 -34.11 -11.04
C ARG A 50 -3.62 -34.35 -10.91
N TYR A 51 -4.06 -35.53 -11.32
CA TYR A 51 -5.45 -35.93 -11.26
C TYR A 51 -5.73 -36.77 -10.01
N ILE A 52 -6.25 -36.12 -8.97
CA ILE A 52 -6.57 -36.74 -7.68
C ILE A 52 -8.06 -36.54 -7.40
N ARG A 53 -8.75 -37.60 -6.99
CA ARG A 53 -10.17 -37.60 -6.66
C ARG A 53 -10.42 -36.97 -5.27
N LYS A 54 -10.03 -35.71 -5.09
CA LYS A 54 -10.19 -34.93 -3.86
C LYS A 54 -10.32 -33.44 -4.20
N ASN A 55 -11.20 -32.70 -3.50
CA ASN A 55 -11.36 -31.27 -3.69
C ASN A 55 -10.21 -30.48 -3.05
N LEU A 56 -9.09 -30.39 -3.77
CA LEU A 56 -7.87 -29.68 -3.32
C LEU A 56 -7.88 -28.20 -3.68
N PHE A 57 -8.38 -27.88 -4.87
CA PHE A 57 -8.44 -26.53 -5.42
C PHE A 57 -9.90 -26.15 -5.64
N HIS A 58 -10.32 -25.04 -5.06
CA HIS A 58 -11.64 -24.44 -5.24
C HIS A 58 -11.45 -23.15 -6.04
N ALA A 59 -11.91 -23.13 -7.29
CA ALA A 59 -11.88 -21.99 -8.17
C ALA A 59 -13.31 -21.41 -8.28
N VAL A 60 -13.59 -20.38 -7.49
CA VAL A 60 -14.91 -19.74 -7.46
C VAL A 60 -14.85 -18.38 -8.16
N TYR A 61 -15.61 -18.23 -9.23
CA TYR A 61 -15.69 -17.00 -10.00
C TYR A 61 -16.84 -16.13 -9.51
N VAL A 62 -16.55 -14.85 -9.27
CA VAL A 62 -17.55 -13.84 -8.91
C VAL A 62 -17.80 -12.98 -10.14
N LEU A 63 -18.99 -13.09 -10.75
CA LEU A 63 -19.26 -12.48 -12.05
C LEU A 63 -20.68 -11.91 -12.17
N ASP A 64 -20.80 -10.85 -12.97
CA ASP A 64 -22.08 -10.33 -13.45
C ASP A 64 -22.53 -11.24 -14.63
N PRO A 65 -23.80 -11.69 -14.68
CA PRO A 65 -24.32 -12.58 -15.72
C PRO A 65 -24.18 -12.03 -17.16
N SER A 66 -23.87 -10.75 -17.33
CA SER A 66 -23.51 -10.17 -18.64
C SER A 66 -22.11 -10.56 -19.15
N THR A 67 -21.29 -11.23 -18.33
CA THR A 67 -19.92 -11.64 -18.67
C THR A 67 -19.94 -13.06 -19.26
N SER A 68 -19.19 -13.31 -20.35
CA SER A 68 -19.09 -14.66 -20.94
C SER A 68 -18.45 -15.66 -19.96
N ILE A 69 -19.04 -16.86 -19.88
CA ILE A 69 -18.66 -17.98 -19.00
C ILE A 69 -17.81 -19.02 -19.77
N ASP A 70 -17.52 -18.79 -21.05
CA ASP A 70 -16.96 -19.78 -21.98
C ASP A 70 -15.66 -20.44 -21.46
N MET A 71 -14.82 -19.67 -20.77
CA MET A 71 -13.57 -20.14 -20.15
C MET A 71 -13.83 -21.21 -19.07
N ILE A 72 -14.80 -20.99 -18.19
CA ILE A 72 -15.13 -21.90 -17.08
C ILE A 72 -15.66 -23.22 -17.65
N THR A 73 -16.53 -23.12 -18.66
CA THR A 73 -17.11 -24.28 -19.36
C THR A 73 -16.02 -25.10 -20.04
N SER A 74 -15.09 -24.46 -20.76
CA SER A 74 -13.94 -25.13 -21.40
C SER A 74 -13.08 -25.90 -20.40
N PHE A 75 -12.75 -25.32 -19.25
CA PHE A 75 -11.95 -26.02 -18.23
C PHE A 75 -12.70 -27.18 -17.55
N TYR A 76 -14.00 -27.02 -17.34
CA TYR A 76 -14.84 -28.10 -16.81
C TYR A 76 -14.94 -29.27 -17.79
N GLU A 77 -15.17 -29.01 -19.08
CA GLU A 77 -15.22 -30.04 -20.12
C GLU A 77 -13.90 -30.80 -20.26
N ASN A 78 -12.77 -30.08 -20.14
CA ASN A 78 -11.43 -30.67 -20.15
C ASN A 78 -11.05 -31.43 -18.86
N SER A 79 -11.98 -31.58 -17.90
CA SER A 79 -11.78 -32.32 -16.64
C SER A 79 -10.57 -31.83 -15.84
N PHE A 80 -10.39 -30.51 -15.74
CA PHE A 80 -9.30 -29.91 -14.96
C PHE A 80 -9.41 -30.32 -13.47
N PRO A 81 -8.30 -30.60 -12.75
CA PRO A 81 -8.34 -31.14 -11.38
C PRO A 81 -8.65 -30.07 -10.33
N MET A 82 -9.75 -29.34 -10.50
CA MET A 82 -10.24 -28.35 -9.56
C MET A 82 -11.77 -28.34 -9.48
N ARG A 83 -12.28 -27.79 -8.38
CA ARG A 83 -13.70 -27.60 -8.14
C ARG A 83 -14.10 -26.20 -8.57
N PHE A 84 -14.94 -26.08 -9.59
CA PHE A 84 -15.44 -24.81 -10.12
C PHE A 84 -16.73 -24.40 -9.40
N GLY A 85 -16.82 -23.12 -9.05
CA GLY A 85 -18.05 -22.51 -8.55
C GLY A 85 -18.27 -21.12 -9.10
N VAL A 86 -19.52 -20.65 -9.04
CA VAL A 86 -19.92 -19.33 -9.52
C VAL A 86 -20.74 -18.62 -8.44
N ILE A 87 -20.47 -17.33 -8.24
CA ILE A 87 -21.28 -16.41 -7.45
C ILE A 87 -21.77 -15.30 -8.38
N LEU A 88 -23.07 -15.20 -8.55
CA LEU A 88 -23.71 -14.22 -9.43
C LEU A 88 -24.16 -13.01 -8.64
N TYR A 89 -23.90 -11.81 -9.16
CA TYR A 89 -24.39 -10.56 -8.57
C TYR A 89 -24.89 -9.58 -9.63
N SER A 90 -25.72 -8.63 -9.20
CA SER A 90 -26.19 -7.54 -10.06
C SER A 90 -25.44 -6.25 -9.73
N THR A 91 -24.75 -5.69 -10.73
CA THR A 91 -24.08 -4.39 -10.61
C THR A 91 -25.06 -3.25 -10.27
N GLN A 92 -26.33 -3.34 -10.67
CA GLN A 92 -27.34 -2.34 -10.35
C GLN A 92 -27.76 -2.37 -8.87
N PHE A 93 -27.96 -3.56 -8.30
CA PHE A 93 -28.28 -3.68 -6.87
C PHE A 93 -27.11 -3.23 -6.01
N ILE A 94 -25.88 -3.56 -6.38
CA ILE A 94 -24.69 -3.07 -5.68
C ILE A 94 -24.61 -1.55 -5.69
N LYS A 95 -24.87 -0.88 -6.82
CA LYS A 95 -24.91 0.59 -6.88
C LYS A 95 -25.97 1.18 -5.94
N LYS A 96 -27.14 0.55 -5.82
CA LYS A 96 -28.19 0.98 -4.87
C LYS A 96 -27.72 0.83 -3.43
N ILE A 97 -27.08 -0.29 -3.09
CA ILE A 97 -26.51 -0.56 -1.75
C ILE A 97 -25.38 0.44 -1.42
N GLU A 98 -24.55 0.80 -2.39
CA GLU A 98 -23.49 1.80 -2.21
C GLU A 98 -24.07 3.20 -1.96
N GLN A 99 -25.15 3.57 -2.64
CA GLN A 99 -25.83 4.86 -2.46
C GLN A 99 -26.55 4.97 -1.11
N SER A 100 -27.16 3.88 -0.64
CA SER A 100 -27.74 3.81 0.71
C SER A 100 -26.65 3.76 1.79
N GLY A 101 -25.46 3.28 1.46
CA GLY A 101 -24.31 3.18 2.37
C GLY A 101 -24.29 1.89 3.16
N GLY A 102 -24.67 0.77 2.53
CA GLY A 102 -24.60 -0.56 3.11
C GLY A 102 -25.89 -1.05 3.75
N GLU A 103 -26.96 -0.24 3.79
CA GLU A 103 -28.26 -0.61 4.35
C GLU A 103 -29.28 -0.86 3.23
N LEU A 104 -29.99 -1.98 3.29
CA LEU A 104 -31.14 -2.25 2.41
C LEU A 104 -32.41 -1.93 3.22
N HIS A 105 -33.08 -0.80 2.96
CA HIS A 105 -34.40 -0.56 3.53
C HIS A 105 -35.41 -1.46 2.81
N SER A 106 -35.99 -2.42 3.53
CA SER A 106 -37.01 -3.35 3.02
C SER A 106 -38.39 -2.72 2.85
N SER A 107 -38.51 -1.40 2.88
CA SER A 107 -39.80 -0.72 2.74
C SER A 107 -39.57 0.73 2.35
N GLU A 108 -39.83 1.08 1.09
CA GLU A 108 -40.52 2.32 0.71
C GLU A 108 -40.79 2.34 -0.81
N HIS A 109 -42.09 2.40 -1.13
CA HIS A 109 -42.75 2.66 -2.41
C HIS A 109 -42.65 1.65 -3.56
N ASP A 110 -43.58 0.68 -3.54
CA ASP A 110 -44.16 -0.04 -4.69
C ASP A 110 -44.94 0.87 -5.68
N GLY A 111 -44.56 2.15 -5.82
CA GLY A 111 -45.35 3.16 -6.54
C GLY A 111 -44.87 3.52 -7.95
N GLU A 112 -43.61 3.24 -8.31
CA GLU A 112 -43.00 3.72 -9.57
C GLU A 112 -42.40 2.59 -10.44
N LEU A 113 -42.89 1.36 -10.29
CA LEU A 113 -42.39 0.19 -11.05
C LEU A 113 -43.32 -0.30 -12.17
N GLU A 114 -44.44 0.39 -12.45
CA GLU A 114 -45.32 0.04 -13.57
C GLU A 114 -44.85 0.60 -14.93
N ASP A 115 -44.09 1.69 -14.96
CA ASP A 115 -43.63 2.30 -16.22
C ASP A 115 -42.38 1.64 -16.84
N ASP A 116 -41.62 0.87 -16.05
CA ASP A 116 -40.41 0.17 -16.55
C ASP A 116 -40.67 -1.23 -17.11
N LYS A 117 -41.84 -1.84 -16.84
CA LYS A 117 -42.23 -3.11 -17.47
C LYS A 117 -42.78 -2.91 -18.87
N SER A 118 -43.47 -1.79 -19.12
CA SER A 118 -44.10 -1.50 -20.41
C SER A 118 -43.13 -0.89 -21.42
N SER A 119 -42.08 -0.19 -20.96
CA SER A 119 -41.04 0.40 -21.82
C SER A 119 -40.04 -0.64 -22.35
N LEU A 120 -39.74 -1.70 -21.58
CA LEU A 120 -38.92 -2.84 -22.03
C LEU A 120 -39.65 -3.72 -23.04
N ILE A 121 -40.94 -4.01 -22.82
CA ILE A 121 -41.74 -4.87 -23.72
C ILE A 121 -42.09 -4.15 -25.03
N ASN A 122 -42.31 -2.83 -25.02
CA ASN A 122 -42.57 -2.06 -26.24
C ASN A 122 -41.30 -1.78 -27.07
N ARG A 123 -40.10 -1.76 -26.45
CA ARG A 123 -38.83 -1.70 -27.21
C ARG A 123 -38.50 -3.02 -27.91
N LEU A 124 -38.85 -4.15 -27.29
CA LEU A 124 -38.63 -5.50 -27.86
C LEU A 124 -39.50 -5.83 -29.09
N ARG A 125 -40.48 -5.00 -29.45
CA ARG A 125 -41.42 -5.29 -30.57
C ARG A 125 -41.21 -4.42 -31.81
N THR A 126 -40.33 -3.42 -31.77
CA THR A 126 -40.26 -2.38 -32.83
C THR A 126 -38.93 -2.36 -33.60
N GLU A 127 -37.91 -3.12 -33.19
CA GLU A 127 -36.59 -3.15 -33.83
C GLU A 127 -36.31 -4.45 -34.61
N SER A 128 -37.35 -5.13 -35.09
CA SER A 128 -37.22 -6.23 -36.06
C SER A 128 -37.24 -5.73 -37.52
N ALA A 129 -36.89 -4.47 -37.78
CA ALA A 129 -36.77 -3.91 -39.12
C ALA A 129 -35.65 -2.88 -39.15
N ASP A 130 -34.58 -3.27 -39.85
CA ASP A 130 -33.48 -2.43 -40.35
C ASP A 130 -32.54 -1.78 -39.32
N SER A 131 -31.37 -2.38 -39.11
CA SER A 131 -30.08 -1.88 -39.65
C SER A 131 -28.89 -2.40 -38.84
N THR A 132 -27.80 -2.63 -39.56
CA THR A 132 -26.52 -3.18 -39.14
C THR A 132 -25.75 -2.24 -38.22
N ASP A 133 -25.49 -2.68 -36.98
CA ASP A 133 -24.24 -2.44 -36.22
C ASP A 133 -24.33 -3.25 -34.90
N GLU A 134 -23.54 -4.32 -34.79
CA GLU A 134 -23.63 -5.31 -33.71
C GLU A 134 -23.14 -4.77 -32.35
N ALA A 135 -24.08 -4.27 -31.55
CA ALA A 135 -24.02 -4.39 -30.10
C ALA A 135 -24.67 -5.73 -29.72
N LEU A 136 -23.92 -6.66 -29.11
CA LEU A 136 -24.45 -7.95 -28.65
C LEU A 136 -25.58 -7.74 -27.63
N GLU A 137 -26.82 -8.00 -28.04
CA GLU A 137 -28.02 -7.86 -27.24
C GLU A 137 -28.32 -9.09 -26.36
N MET A 138 -29.07 -8.85 -25.27
CA MET A 138 -29.43 -9.75 -24.16
C MET A 138 -30.03 -11.13 -24.52
N HIS A 139 -30.33 -11.43 -25.78
CA HIS A 139 -30.81 -12.75 -26.21
C HIS A 139 -29.74 -13.85 -26.09
N HIS A 140 -28.45 -13.49 -26.09
CA HIS A 140 -27.35 -14.44 -25.84
C HIS A 140 -27.17 -14.80 -24.34
N ILE A 141 -27.65 -13.95 -23.43
CA ILE A 141 -27.51 -14.18 -21.98
C ILE A 141 -28.52 -15.24 -21.51
N GLU A 142 -29.73 -15.23 -22.06
CA GLU A 142 -30.73 -16.27 -21.80
C GLU A 142 -30.35 -17.60 -22.44
N GLY A 143 -29.76 -17.59 -23.65
CA GLY A 143 -29.23 -18.79 -24.31
C GLY A 143 -28.06 -19.42 -23.54
N ALA A 144 -27.10 -18.61 -23.09
CA ALA A 144 -25.93 -19.07 -22.33
C ALA A 144 -26.32 -19.59 -20.94
N PHE A 145 -27.31 -18.97 -20.27
CA PHE A 145 -27.87 -19.45 -18.99
C PHE A 145 -28.62 -20.78 -19.15
N VAL A 146 -29.32 -20.96 -20.27
CA VAL A 146 -30.04 -22.19 -20.60
C VAL A 146 -29.07 -23.32 -20.97
N GLU A 147 -28.04 -23.07 -21.78
CA GLU A 147 -27.05 -24.08 -22.17
C GLU A 147 -26.14 -24.53 -21.00
N THR A 148 -25.79 -23.64 -20.07
CA THR A 148 -24.96 -23.98 -18.90
C THR A 148 -25.69 -24.80 -17.82
N LEU A 149 -27.00 -24.64 -17.65
CA LEU A 149 -27.81 -25.37 -16.65
C LEU A 149 -28.50 -26.63 -17.19
N LEU A 150 -28.63 -26.74 -18.52
CA LEU A 150 -29.29 -27.84 -19.22
C LEU A 150 -28.80 -29.27 -18.88
N PRO A 151 -27.53 -29.55 -18.51
CA PRO A 151 -27.10 -30.93 -18.27
C PRO A 151 -27.51 -31.53 -16.92
N LYS A 152 -28.05 -30.77 -15.95
CA LYS A 152 -28.23 -31.26 -14.56
C LYS A 152 -29.63 -31.15 -13.92
N ALA A 153 -30.65 -30.63 -14.60
CA ALA A 153 -32.02 -30.60 -14.06
C ALA A 153 -32.89 -31.75 -14.59
N LYS A 154 -33.56 -32.50 -13.70
CA LYS A 154 -34.55 -33.55 -14.07
C LYS A 154 -35.88 -32.99 -14.60
N SER A 155 -36.00 -31.68 -14.83
CA SER A 155 -37.20 -31.00 -15.30
C SER A 155 -36.89 -30.07 -16.48
N PRO A 156 -37.82 -29.85 -17.44
CA PRO A 156 -37.55 -29.09 -18.66
C PRO A 156 -37.14 -27.62 -18.39
N PRO A 157 -36.23 -27.02 -19.20
CA PRO A 157 -35.74 -25.65 -19.02
C PRO A 157 -36.85 -24.59 -19.06
N GLN A 158 -37.91 -24.88 -19.82
CA GLN A 158 -39.05 -24.00 -19.98
C GLN A 158 -39.88 -23.86 -18.69
N GLU A 159 -39.90 -24.87 -17.81
CA GLU A 159 -40.56 -24.77 -16.50
C GLU A 159 -39.73 -23.97 -15.48
N ILE A 160 -38.41 -23.98 -15.59
CA ILE A 160 -37.51 -23.19 -14.73
C ILE A 160 -37.53 -21.72 -15.17
N LEU A 161 -37.54 -21.43 -16.47
CA LEU A 161 -37.72 -20.08 -17.00
C LEU A 161 -39.10 -19.50 -16.67
N LEU A 162 -40.18 -20.29 -16.81
CA LEU A 162 -41.52 -19.90 -16.37
C LEU A 162 -41.65 -19.74 -14.84
N LYS A 163 -40.77 -20.37 -14.05
CA LYS A 163 -40.66 -20.14 -12.60
C LYS A 163 -39.83 -18.89 -12.28
N LEU A 164 -38.72 -18.66 -12.98
CA LEU A 164 -37.86 -17.48 -12.84
C LEU A 164 -38.57 -16.17 -13.21
N GLU A 165 -39.47 -16.22 -14.21
CA GLU A 165 -40.26 -15.06 -14.64
C GLU A 165 -41.48 -14.80 -13.73
N LYS A 166 -41.99 -15.82 -13.02
CA LYS A 166 -43.21 -15.73 -12.20
C LYS A 166 -42.98 -15.67 -10.69
N GLU A 167 -41.82 -16.10 -10.17
CA GLU A 167 -41.57 -16.15 -8.73
C GLU A 167 -40.80 -14.91 -8.24
N GLN A 168 -41.37 -14.18 -7.27
CA GLN A 168 -40.70 -13.09 -6.55
C GLN A 168 -39.43 -13.54 -5.80
N SER A 169 -39.25 -14.86 -5.59
CA SER A 169 -38.12 -15.50 -4.91
C SER A 169 -36.76 -15.19 -5.54
N PHE A 170 -36.69 -15.04 -6.88
CA PHE A 170 -35.41 -14.82 -7.56
C PHE A 170 -34.88 -13.39 -7.38
N LYS A 171 -35.80 -12.42 -7.18
CA LYS A 171 -35.41 -11.05 -6.83
C LYS A 171 -34.78 -11.00 -5.45
N GLU A 172 -35.34 -11.74 -4.49
CA GLU A 172 -34.80 -11.88 -3.13
C GLU A 172 -33.42 -12.55 -3.16
N LEU A 173 -33.27 -13.70 -3.83
CA LEU A 173 -31.98 -14.39 -3.98
C LEU A 173 -30.92 -13.53 -4.69
N SER A 174 -31.30 -12.77 -5.72
CA SER A 174 -30.39 -11.85 -6.40
C SER A 174 -29.97 -10.69 -5.50
N GLN A 175 -30.87 -10.17 -4.67
CA GLN A 175 -30.57 -9.14 -3.67
C GLN A 175 -29.65 -9.68 -2.57
N GLU A 176 -29.93 -10.87 -2.04
CA GLU A 176 -29.12 -11.53 -1.02
C GLU A 176 -27.72 -11.87 -1.52
N SER A 177 -27.61 -12.46 -2.72
CA SER A 177 -26.31 -12.73 -3.36
C SER A 177 -25.53 -11.44 -3.65
N SER A 178 -26.20 -10.39 -4.13
CA SER A 178 -25.57 -9.08 -4.36
C SER A 178 -25.11 -8.42 -3.06
N LEU A 179 -25.88 -8.56 -1.97
CA LEU A 179 -25.50 -8.10 -0.64
C LEU A 179 -24.32 -8.90 -0.10
N PHE A 180 -24.28 -10.21 -0.32
CA PHE A 180 -23.16 -11.07 0.06
C PHE A 180 -21.88 -10.65 -0.67
N VAL A 181 -21.92 -10.49 -2.00
CA VAL A 181 -20.76 -10.00 -2.78
C VAL A 181 -20.33 -8.60 -2.36
N PHE A 182 -21.28 -7.72 -2.02
CA PHE A 182 -20.98 -6.39 -1.49
C PHE A 182 -20.29 -6.46 -0.12
N LYS A 183 -20.74 -7.34 0.79
CA LYS A 183 -20.10 -7.57 2.09
C LYS A 183 -18.70 -8.18 1.94
N LEU A 184 -18.53 -9.13 1.01
CA LEU A 184 -17.22 -9.68 0.66
C LEU A 184 -16.27 -8.63 0.06
N GLY A 185 -16.76 -7.52 -0.50
CA GLY A 185 -15.93 -6.41 -1.01
C GLY A 185 -15.19 -6.66 -2.33
N VAL A 186 -15.46 -7.80 -2.99
CA VAL A 186 -14.90 -8.18 -4.30
C VAL A 186 -15.59 -7.50 -5.49
N ASN A 187 -16.71 -6.80 -5.25
CA ASN A 187 -17.49 -6.09 -6.27
C ASN A 187 -16.68 -5.06 -7.10
N LYS A 188 -15.62 -4.48 -6.53
CA LYS A 188 -14.78 -3.47 -7.20
C LYS A 188 -13.95 -4.04 -8.36
N LEU A 189 -13.77 -5.36 -8.42
CA LEU A 189 -12.90 -6.01 -9.41
C LEU A 189 -13.58 -6.33 -10.75
N GLN A 190 -14.88 -6.04 -10.90
CA GLN A 190 -15.72 -6.31 -12.10
C GLN A 190 -15.87 -7.80 -12.49
N CYS A 191 -14.85 -8.64 -12.28
CA CYS A 191 -14.87 -10.10 -12.28
C CYS A 191 -13.59 -10.61 -11.60
N CYS A 192 -13.69 -11.53 -10.64
CA CYS A 192 -12.51 -12.07 -9.95
C CYS A 192 -12.59 -13.57 -9.70
N LEU A 193 -11.42 -14.21 -9.62
CA LEU A 193 -11.24 -15.61 -9.26
C LEU A 193 -10.85 -15.73 -7.78
N LEU A 194 -11.60 -16.53 -7.03
CA LEU A 194 -11.26 -16.94 -5.67
C LEU A 194 -10.67 -18.36 -5.71
N MET A 195 -9.33 -18.47 -5.65
CA MET A 195 -8.61 -19.75 -5.59
C MET A 195 -8.36 -20.12 -4.13
N ASN A 196 -9.13 -21.08 -3.58
CA ASN A 196 -9.09 -21.44 -2.15
C ASN A 196 -9.16 -20.22 -1.21
N GLY A 197 -9.84 -19.15 -1.65
CA GLY A 197 -10.01 -17.89 -0.93
C GLY A 197 -9.03 -16.79 -1.32
N LEU A 198 -7.93 -17.09 -2.03
CA LEU A 198 -7.04 -16.08 -2.59
C LEU A 198 -7.69 -15.37 -3.78
N VAL A 199 -7.56 -14.05 -3.85
CA VAL A 199 -8.18 -13.22 -4.89
C VAL A 199 -7.22 -13.00 -6.04
N PHE A 200 -7.64 -13.38 -7.24
CA PHE A 200 -6.91 -13.21 -8.50
C PHE A 200 -7.80 -12.56 -9.57
N ASP A 201 -7.18 -12.05 -10.62
CA ASP A 201 -7.88 -11.64 -11.84
C ASP A 201 -8.51 -12.88 -12.51
N SER A 202 -9.56 -12.67 -13.31
CA SER A 202 -10.34 -13.74 -13.93
C SER A 202 -9.68 -14.41 -15.15
N SER A 203 -8.41 -14.11 -15.45
CA SER A 203 -7.73 -14.61 -16.65
C SER A 203 -7.31 -16.10 -16.54
N GLU A 204 -7.17 -16.74 -17.71
CA GLU A 204 -6.66 -18.11 -17.85
C GLU A 204 -5.29 -18.29 -17.20
N ASP A 205 -4.36 -17.37 -17.51
CA ASP A 205 -3.01 -17.37 -16.94
C ASP A 205 -3.04 -17.21 -15.41
N ALA A 206 -3.93 -16.36 -14.89
CA ALA A 206 -4.08 -16.16 -13.45
C ALA A 206 -4.56 -17.44 -12.75
N LEU A 207 -5.50 -18.19 -13.33
CA LEU A 207 -5.97 -19.45 -12.77
C LEU A 207 -4.86 -20.51 -12.69
N ILE A 208 -4.07 -20.65 -13.76
CA ILE A 208 -2.97 -21.63 -13.81
C ILE A 208 -1.86 -21.23 -12.83
N ASN A 209 -1.49 -19.95 -12.80
CA ASN A 209 -0.49 -19.44 -11.87
C ASN A 209 -0.95 -19.60 -10.41
N ALA A 210 -2.20 -19.25 -10.10
CA ALA A 210 -2.78 -19.39 -8.77
C ALA A 210 -2.76 -20.85 -8.28
N MET A 211 -3.06 -21.81 -9.15
CA MET A 211 -2.98 -23.23 -8.81
C MET A 211 -1.52 -23.68 -8.59
N ASN A 212 -0.59 -23.23 -9.44
CA ASN A 212 0.84 -23.56 -9.30
C ASN A 212 1.45 -22.97 -8.03
N ASP A 213 1.01 -21.78 -7.62
CA ASP A 213 1.45 -21.11 -6.39
C ASP A 213 0.91 -21.82 -5.14
N GLU A 214 -0.34 -22.32 -5.18
CA GLU A 214 -0.97 -23.03 -4.08
C GLU A 214 -0.49 -24.48 -3.91
N LEU A 215 -0.04 -25.12 -5.00
CA LEU A 215 0.34 -26.54 -5.01
C LEU A 215 1.47 -26.88 -4.01
N PRO A 216 2.60 -26.15 -3.95
CA PRO A 216 3.67 -26.42 -2.98
C PRO A 216 3.18 -26.38 -1.52
N ARG A 217 2.30 -25.43 -1.19
CA ARG A 217 1.72 -25.32 0.16
C ARG A 217 0.88 -26.54 0.52
N ILE A 218 0.03 -27.00 -0.39
CA ILE A 218 -0.78 -28.21 -0.18
C ILE A 218 0.14 -29.43 -0.05
N GLN A 219 1.15 -29.58 -0.91
CA GLN A 219 2.11 -30.68 -0.86
C GLN A 219 2.86 -30.73 0.49
N GLU A 220 3.34 -29.59 0.97
CA GLU A 220 4.01 -29.49 2.28
C GLU A 220 3.06 -29.92 3.41
N GLN A 221 1.82 -29.42 3.41
CA GLN A 221 0.84 -29.79 4.44
C GLN A 221 0.43 -31.27 4.40
N VAL A 222 0.38 -31.89 3.22
CA VAL A 222 0.16 -33.34 3.07
C VAL A 222 1.38 -34.11 3.57
N TYR A 223 2.60 -33.67 3.24
CA TYR A 223 3.84 -34.30 3.69
C TYR A 223 3.96 -34.36 5.22
N TYR A 224 3.62 -33.26 5.92
CA TYR A 224 3.59 -33.22 7.39
C TYR A 224 2.33 -33.85 8.01
N GLY A 225 1.44 -34.46 7.21
CA GLY A 225 0.22 -35.10 7.70
C GLY A 225 -0.82 -34.13 8.28
N LYS A 226 -0.73 -32.83 7.96
CA LYS A 226 -1.75 -31.83 8.34
C LYS A 226 -2.98 -31.88 7.44
N ILE A 227 -2.86 -32.39 6.21
CA ILE A 227 -3.98 -32.63 5.28
C ILE A 227 -4.06 -34.14 5.01
N ASN A 228 -5.18 -34.75 5.39
CA ASN A 228 -5.47 -36.16 5.19
C ASN A 228 -6.71 -36.34 4.31
N SER A 229 -7.04 -37.58 3.95
CA SER A 229 -8.21 -37.89 3.11
C SER A 229 -9.56 -37.41 3.69
N HIS A 230 -9.67 -37.26 5.01
CA HIS A 230 -10.88 -36.80 5.71
C HIS A 230 -10.94 -35.27 5.88
N THR A 231 -9.85 -34.55 5.61
CA THR A 231 -9.78 -33.11 5.80
C THR A 231 -10.47 -32.38 4.64
N ASN A 232 -11.36 -31.43 4.95
CA ASN A 232 -11.81 -30.46 3.96
C ASN A 232 -10.76 -29.35 3.83
N VAL A 233 -10.11 -29.26 2.67
CA VAL A 233 -9.00 -28.32 2.42
C VAL A 233 -9.50 -26.87 2.49
N LEU A 234 -10.69 -26.59 1.95
CA LEU A 234 -11.24 -25.23 1.93
C LEU A 234 -11.51 -24.73 3.36
N ASP A 235 -12.23 -25.54 4.16
CA ASP A 235 -12.56 -25.17 5.54
C ASP A 235 -11.31 -24.95 6.38
N LYS A 236 -10.29 -25.80 6.18
CA LYS A 236 -9.02 -25.65 6.88
C LYS A 236 -8.34 -24.33 6.53
N PHE A 237 -8.16 -24.03 5.24
CA PHE A 237 -7.48 -22.81 4.80
C PHE A 237 -8.21 -21.53 5.22
N LEU A 238 -9.53 -21.53 5.15
CA LEU A 238 -10.34 -20.39 5.61
C LEU A 238 -10.39 -20.30 7.14
N SER A 239 -10.28 -21.40 7.88
CA SER A 239 -10.17 -21.33 9.35
C SER A 239 -8.82 -20.82 9.85
N GLU A 240 -7.75 -21.04 9.10
CA GLU A 240 -6.40 -20.56 9.45
C GLU A 240 -6.25 -19.06 9.17
N ASN A 241 -6.55 -18.62 7.93
CA ASN A 241 -6.25 -17.25 7.45
C ASN A 241 -7.45 -16.57 6.74
N GLY A 242 -8.68 -16.98 7.05
CA GLY A 242 -9.89 -16.42 6.45
C GLY A 242 -10.23 -15.03 6.98
N VAL A 243 -10.43 -14.07 6.07
CA VAL A 243 -11.00 -12.75 6.33
C VAL A 243 -12.41 -12.67 5.75
N SER A 244 -13.33 -12.03 6.46
CA SER A 244 -14.73 -11.90 6.04
C SER A 244 -14.94 -10.94 4.86
N ARG A 245 -13.97 -10.05 4.62
CA ARG A 245 -14.07 -8.99 3.60
C ARG A 245 -12.73 -8.77 2.92
N TYR A 246 -12.81 -8.46 1.62
CA TYR A 246 -11.70 -8.06 0.79
C TYR A 246 -11.76 -6.56 0.53
N ASN A 247 -10.69 -5.86 0.88
CA ASN A 247 -10.51 -4.47 0.50
C ASN A 247 -9.10 -4.27 -0.05
N PRO A 248 -8.95 -3.97 -1.36
CA PRO A 248 -7.65 -3.79 -2.00
C PRO A 248 -6.76 -2.73 -1.32
N GLN A 249 -7.37 -1.68 -0.75
CA GLN A 249 -6.64 -0.62 -0.05
C GLN A 249 -6.00 -1.10 1.27
N ILE A 250 -6.59 -2.13 1.89
CA ILE A 250 -6.11 -2.70 3.15
C ILE A 250 -5.21 -3.91 2.91
N ILE A 251 -5.59 -4.82 2.02
CA ILE A 251 -4.87 -6.08 1.79
C ILE A 251 -3.61 -5.89 0.92
N ALA A 252 -3.43 -4.69 0.33
CA ALA A 252 -2.19 -4.26 -0.33
C ALA A 252 -1.60 -5.35 -1.27
N GLY A 253 -2.36 -5.71 -2.30
CA GLY A 253 -1.86 -6.53 -3.40
C GLY A 253 -0.82 -5.77 -4.23
N GLY A 254 0.43 -5.70 -3.74
CA GLY A 254 1.66 -5.39 -4.48
C GLY A 254 1.85 -4.01 -5.12
N LYS A 255 0.79 -3.27 -5.49
CA LYS A 255 0.90 -2.07 -6.34
C LYS A 255 1.02 -0.75 -5.55
N VAL A 256 0.47 -0.68 -4.33
CA VAL A 256 0.53 0.54 -3.48
C VAL A 256 1.02 0.17 -2.09
N LYS A 257 2.21 0.67 -1.71
CA LYS A 257 2.72 0.52 -0.34
C LYS A 257 1.86 1.38 0.60
N PRO A 258 1.33 0.82 1.70
CA PRO A 258 0.59 1.61 2.67
C PRO A 258 1.47 2.71 3.28
N GLY A 259 0.90 3.90 3.46
CA GLY A 259 1.58 5.00 4.12
C GLY A 259 1.63 4.76 5.64
N PHE A 260 2.81 4.89 6.24
CA PHE A 260 2.99 4.81 7.69
C PHE A 260 3.57 6.11 8.24
N VAL A 261 3.11 6.50 9.41
CA VAL A 261 3.62 7.64 10.18
C VAL A 261 3.90 7.21 11.62
N SER A 262 5.03 7.63 12.17
CA SER A 262 5.38 7.37 13.56
C SER A 262 4.56 8.30 14.45
N LEU A 263 3.84 7.71 15.40
CA LEU A 263 3.05 8.45 16.40
C LEU A 263 3.90 8.83 17.63
N ALA A 264 5.09 8.22 17.79
CA ALA A 264 5.98 8.48 18.92
C ALA A 264 6.60 9.88 18.90
N SER A 265 7.08 10.35 17.74
CA SER A 265 7.71 11.66 17.63
C SER A 265 6.74 12.80 17.99
N PRO A 266 5.49 12.84 17.47
CA PRO A 266 4.50 13.83 17.90
C PRO A 266 4.05 13.70 19.35
N ALA A 267 3.92 12.47 19.88
CA ALA A 267 3.48 12.24 21.26
C ALA A 267 4.51 12.76 22.28
N LEU A 268 5.81 12.61 21.99
CA LEU A 268 6.91 13.03 22.87
C LEU A 268 7.32 14.50 22.68
N GLY A 269 7.00 15.10 21.52
CA GLY A 269 7.39 16.47 21.16
C GLY A 269 6.58 17.60 21.81
N GLY A 270 5.67 17.30 22.75
CA GLY A 270 4.91 18.30 23.52
C GLY A 270 3.71 18.94 22.80
N GLU A 271 3.56 18.78 21.48
CA GLU A 271 2.40 19.26 20.68
C GLU A 271 1.32 18.16 20.47
N SER A 272 0.93 17.43 21.50
CA SER A 272 0.14 16.20 21.30
C SER A 272 -1.37 16.42 21.45
N VAL A 273 -2.02 16.77 20.33
CA VAL A 273 -3.47 16.49 20.14
C VAL A 273 -3.79 15.03 20.53
N LEU A 274 -2.83 14.11 20.32
CA LEU A 274 -2.93 12.70 20.70
C LEU A 274 -3.14 12.45 22.20
N ASN A 275 -2.59 13.28 23.09
CA ASN A 275 -2.74 13.09 24.54
C ASN A 275 -4.13 13.52 25.03
N GLU A 276 -4.80 14.38 24.28
CA GLU A 276 -6.16 14.88 24.57
C GLU A 276 -7.26 13.90 24.10
N ILE A 277 -6.90 12.82 23.39
CA ILE A 277 -7.87 11.87 22.81
C ILE A 277 -8.50 10.99 23.90
N ASN A 278 -9.83 10.96 23.87
CA ASN A 278 -10.65 9.98 24.59
C ASN A 278 -11.05 8.86 23.64
N TYR A 279 -10.93 7.62 24.11
CA TYR A 279 -11.17 6.43 23.31
C TYR A 279 -12.53 5.80 23.64
N LEU A 280 -13.19 5.28 22.62
CA LEU A 280 -14.34 4.41 22.74
C LEU A 280 -13.88 2.95 22.74
N HIS A 281 -14.62 2.13 23.48
CA HIS A 281 -14.34 0.71 23.70
C HIS A 281 -15.63 -0.09 23.55
N SER A 282 -15.51 -1.38 23.27
CA SER A 282 -16.66 -2.28 23.41
C SER A 282 -17.14 -2.34 24.87
N PRO A 283 -18.45 -2.38 25.11
CA PRO A 283 -19.03 -2.35 26.46
C PRO A 283 -18.44 -3.41 27.39
N GLY A 284 -17.98 -2.98 28.57
CA GLY A 284 -17.42 -3.87 29.60
C GLY A 284 -15.98 -4.30 29.39
N THR A 285 -15.26 -3.69 28.43
CA THR A 285 -13.87 -4.06 28.10
C THR A 285 -12.86 -2.91 28.29
N VAL A 286 -13.24 -1.86 29.02
CA VAL A 286 -12.44 -0.64 29.20
C VAL A 286 -11.12 -0.91 29.94
N ASP A 287 -11.16 -1.84 30.90
CA ASP A 287 -10.00 -2.20 31.72
C ASP A 287 -9.06 -3.18 31.01
N ASP A 288 -9.43 -3.69 29.84
CA ASP A 288 -8.60 -4.61 29.06
C ASP A 288 -7.62 -3.82 28.18
N VAL A 289 -6.39 -4.33 28.03
CA VAL A 289 -5.41 -3.78 27.09
C VAL A 289 -5.91 -3.92 25.65
N LYS A 290 -5.85 -2.83 24.88
CA LYS A 290 -6.28 -2.75 23.48
C LYS A 290 -5.06 -2.60 22.58
N PRO A 291 -4.52 -3.70 22.01
CA PRO A 291 -3.34 -3.63 21.17
C PRO A 291 -3.56 -2.80 19.89
N VAL A 292 -4.79 -2.78 19.36
CA VAL A 292 -5.13 -2.03 18.15
C VAL A 292 -5.82 -0.71 18.53
N THR A 293 -5.35 0.39 17.95
CA THR A 293 -5.89 1.74 18.10
C THR A 293 -6.22 2.29 16.72
N HIS A 294 -7.51 2.52 16.47
CA HIS A 294 -7.99 3.23 15.30
C HIS A 294 -8.21 4.70 15.64
N LEU A 295 -7.54 5.61 14.95
CA LEU A 295 -7.78 7.05 15.01
C LEU A 295 -8.50 7.48 13.74
N LEU A 296 -9.73 7.95 13.87
CA LEU A 296 -10.55 8.41 12.74
C LEU A 296 -10.36 9.90 12.53
N ALA A 297 -9.87 10.31 11.36
CA ALA A 297 -9.95 11.69 10.91
C ALA A 297 -11.33 11.89 10.26
N VAL A 298 -12.22 12.61 10.94
CA VAL A 298 -13.62 12.78 10.54
C VAL A 298 -13.93 14.25 10.30
N ASP A 299 -14.33 14.56 9.07
CA ASP A 299 -14.92 15.85 8.72
C ASP A 299 -16.41 15.88 9.05
N VAL A 300 -16.78 16.67 10.06
CA VAL A 300 -18.14 16.73 10.61
C VAL A 300 -19.12 17.39 9.65
N THR A 301 -18.63 18.21 8.71
CA THR A 301 -19.44 18.80 7.64
C THR A 301 -19.78 17.78 6.54
N SER A 302 -19.05 16.66 6.45
CA SER A 302 -19.17 15.69 5.37
C SER A 302 -20.10 14.52 5.74
N ARG A 303 -21.05 14.18 4.85
CA ARG A 303 -21.89 12.97 4.99
C ARG A 303 -21.02 11.71 5.13
N LYS A 304 -19.93 11.63 4.36
CA LYS A 304 -18.99 10.49 4.43
C LYS A 304 -18.33 10.39 5.80
N GLY A 305 -18.01 11.53 6.43
CA GLY A 305 -17.40 11.57 7.76
C GLY A 305 -18.33 11.06 8.85
N ILE A 306 -19.60 11.50 8.86
CA ILE A 306 -20.59 11.00 9.83
C ILE A 306 -20.88 9.52 9.62
N LYS A 307 -20.96 9.05 8.36
CA LYS A 307 -21.09 7.62 8.07
C LYS A 307 -19.91 6.81 8.61
N LEU A 308 -18.68 7.27 8.40
CA LEU A 308 -17.48 6.63 8.96
C LEU A 308 -17.56 6.53 10.49
N LEU A 309 -18.00 7.61 11.15
CA LEU A 309 -18.16 7.62 12.59
C LEU A 309 -19.20 6.59 13.06
N ARG A 310 -20.34 6.47 12.38
CA ARG A 310 -21.38 5.48 12.69
C ARG A 310 -20.88 4.05 12.49
N GLU A 311 -20.19 3.78 11.38
CA GLU A 311 -19.61 2.46 11.11
C GLU A 311 -18.55 2.08 12.15
N ALA A 312 -17.78 3.03 12.67
CA ALA A 312 -16.85 2.78 13.76
C ALA A 312 -17.54 2.52 15.11
N ILE A 313 -18.67 3.17 15.38
CA ILE A 313 -19.49 2.88 16.56
C ILE A 313 -20.07 1.47 16.47
N ARG A 314 -20.60 1.09 15.29
CA ARG A 314 -21.13 -0.26 15.01
C ARG A 314 -20.07 -1.34 15.14
N TYR A 315 -18.85 -1.07 14.67
CA TYR A 315 -17.69 -1.95 14.83
C TYR A 315 -17.38 -2.28 16.31
N LEU A 316 -17.56 -1.31 17.22
CA LEU A 316 -17.41 -1.54 18.67
C LEU A 316 -18.67 -2.13 19.32
N GLN A 317 -19.83 -2.01 18.69
CA GLN A 317 -21.10 -2.45 19.24
C GLN A 317 -21.25 -3.97 19.10
N SER A 318 -21.62 -4.66 20.18
CA SER A 318 -22.03 -6.05 20.08
C SER A 318 -23.53 -6.13 19.79
N LEU A 319 -23.90 -6.70 18.64
CA LEU A 319 -25.28 -6.93 18.26
C LEU A 319 -25.63 -8.39 18.51
N TYR A 320 -26.24 -8.66 19.67
CA TYR A 320 -26.61 -10.01 20.11
C TYR A 320 -27.50 -10.76 19.09
N TYR A 321 -28.40 -10.05 18.41
CA TYR A 321 -29.32 -10.62 17.42
C TYR A 321 -28.61 -11.12 16.15
N TYR A 322 -27.52 -10.47 15.74
CA TYR A 322 -26.77 -10.82 14.53
C TYR A 322 -25.53 -11.69 14.82
N GLN A 323 -25.31 -12.11 16.07
CA GLN A 323 -24.09 -12.80 16.52
C GLN A 323 -22.80 -12.03 16.21
N ILE A 324 -22.88 -10.71 16.02
CA ILE A 324 -21.72 -9.85 15.79
C ILE A 324 -21.17 -9.43 17.16
N GLN A 325 -19.99 -9.95 17.48
CA GLN A 325 -19.26 -9.55 18.68
C GLN A 325 -18.42 -8.31 18.36
N GLY A 326 -18.64 -7.22 19.10
CA GLY A 326 -17.82 -6.02 18.97
C GLY A 326 -16.35 -6.32 19.26
N SER A 327 -15.44 -5.57 18.64
CA SER A 327 -14.00 -5.82 18.79
C SER A 327 -13.53 -5.66 20.23
N LYS A 328 -12.98 -6.73 20.80
CA LYS A 328 -12.36 -6.71 22.13
C LYS A 328 -10.90 -6.29 22.10
N ASN A 329 -10.23 -6.33 20.95
CA ASN A 329 -8.79 -6.06 20.87
C ASN A 329 -8.49 -4.63 20.39
N ALA A 330 -9.51 -3.87 20.01
CA ALA A 330 -9.37 -2.52 19.51
C ALA A 330 -10.03 -1.46 20.38
N ARG A 331 -9.56 -0.22 20.22
CA ARG A 331 -10.20 1.01 20.68
C ARG A 331 -10.24 2.03 19.56
N VAL A 332 -11.23 2.92 19.60
CA VAL A 332 -11.46 3.94 18.56
C VAL A 332 -11.35 5.33 19.17
N GLY A 333 -10.43 6.15 18.65
CA GLY A 333 -10.34 7.58 18.92
C GLY A 333 -10.81 8.37 17.69
N VAL A 334 -11.33 9.57 17.91
CA VAL A 334 -11.85 10.42 16.82
C VAL A 334 -11.17 11.78 16.87
N LEU A 335 -10.68 12.21 15.71
CA LEU A 335 -10.08 13.50 15.44
C LEU A 335 -11.03 14.25 14.52
N PHE A 336 -11.81 15.15 15.10
CA PHE A 336 -12.76 15.95 14.35
C PHE A 336 -12.08 17.09 13.61
N THR A 337 -12.45 17.27 12.35
CA THR A 337 -12.17 18.47 11.56
C THR A 337 -13.48 19.10 11.13
N ALA A 338 -13.43 20.38 10.80
CA ALA A 338 -14.55 21.07 10.17
C ALA A 338 -14.05 21.93 9.01
N GLY A 339 -14.78 21.90 7.90
CA GLY A 339 -14.57 22.85 6.81
C GLY A 339 -14.87 24.30 7.21
N GLN A 340 -14.61 25.23 6.28
CA GLN A 340 -14.87 26.67 6.50
C GLN A 340 -16.34 27.01 6.79
N ASP A 341 -17.27 26.12 6.42
CA ASP A 341 -18.72 26.24 6.59
C ASP A 341 -19.25 25.58 7.89
N ALA A 342 -18.47 25.59 8.97
CA ALA A 342 -18.83 24.94 10.23
C ALA A 342 -20.06 25.61 10.90
N ASN A 343 -21.18 24.90 10.96
CA ASN A 343 -22.39 25.36 11.65
C ASN A 343 -22.34 25.07 13.16
N LEU A 344 -23.13 25.80 13.93
CA LEU A 344 -23.31 25.59 15.38
C LEU A 344 -23.70 24.15 15.74
N SER A 345 -24.54 23.51 14.92
CA SER A 345 -24.95 22.11 15.12
C SER A 345 -23.78 21.13 15.03
N ASN A 346 -22.80 21.40 14.17
CA ASN A 346 -21.61 20.57 13.98
C ASN A 346 -20.75 20.60 15.25
N ILE A 347 -20.58 21.81 15.81
CA ILE A 347 -19.84 22.03 17.06
C ILE A 347 -20.54 21.33 18.23
N LEU A 348 -21.88 21.40 18.29
CA LEU A 348 -22.66 20.72 19.33
C LEU A 348 -22.53 19.19 19.24
N LEU A 349 -22.48 18.61 18.04
CA LEU A 349 -22.24 17.18 17.85
C LEU A 349 -20.86 16.78 18.40
N VAL A 350 -19.80 17.50 18.01
CA VAL A 350 -18.43 17.26 18.50
C VAL A 350 -18.37 17.35 20.03
N LYS A 351 -18.93 18.41 20.60
CA LYS A 351 -18.97 18.61 22.05
C LYS A 351 -19.73 17.49 22.76
N THR A 352 -20.85 17.06 22.20
CA THR A 352 -21.63 15.92 22.72
C THR A 352 -20.79 14.65 22.72
N PHE A 353 -20.09 14.38 21.61
CA PHE A 353 -19.23 13.21 21.47
C PHE A 353 -18.05 13.23 22.47
N GLU A 354 -17.33 14.35 22.57
CA GLU A 354 -16.18 14.50 23.48
C GLU A 354 -16.59 14.29 24.94
N ILE A 355 -17.71 14.87 25.38
CA ILE A 355 -18.25 14.68 26.73
C ILE A 355 -18.59 13.20 26.96
N THR A 356 -19.23 12.57 25.98
CA THR A 356 -19.67 11.18 26.07
C THR A 356 -18.47 10.23 26.18
N ALA A 357 -17.48 10.40 25.31
CA ALA A 357 -16.26 9.60 25.31
C ALA A 357 -15.43 9.80 26.60
N ALA A 358 -15.33 11.04 27.11
CA ALA A 358 -14.57 11.34 28.32
C ALA A 358 -15.24 10.83 29.60
N SER A 359 -16.55 11.03 29.73
CA SER A 359 -17.26 10.83 31.01
C SER A 359 -17.96 9.49 31.11
N TYR A 360 -18.35 8.90 29.97
CA TYR A 360 -19.30 7.78 29.95
C TYR A 360 -18.83 6.56 29.17
N SER A 361 -17.63 6.52 28.59
CA SER A 361 -17.14 5.38 27.78
C SER A 361 -17.30 3.99 28.43
N HIS A 362 -17.30 3.91 29.76
CA HIS A 362 -17.51 2.68 30.54
C HIS A 362 -18.97 2.20 30.65
N LYS A 363 -19.96 3.02 30.29
CA LYS A 363 -21.38 2.67 30.39
C LYS A 363 -21.83 1.80 29.21
N LYS A 364 -22.75 0.86 29.45
CA LYS A 364 -23.13 -0.17 28.45
C LYS A 364 -23.82 0.39 27.20
N LYS A 365 -24.74 1.36 27.37
CA LYS A 365 -25.60 1.90 26.29
C LYS A 365 -25.00 3.13 25.58
N VAL A 366 -23.71 3.40 25.76
CA VAL A 366 -23.07 4.60 25.20
C VAL A 366 -22.98 4.55 23.68
N LEU A 367 -22.63 3.38 23.13
CA LEU A 367 -22.53 3.21 21.69
C LEU A 367 -23.91 3.33 21.02
N GLU A 368 -24.95 2.78 21.63
CA GLU A 368 -26.35 2.94 21.18
C GLU A 368 -26.78 4.42 21.18
N PHE A 369 -26.47 5.14 22.26
CA PHE A 369 -26.72 6.57 22.34
C PHE A 369 -26.00 7.35 21.24
N LEU A 370 -24.70 7.09 21.03
CA LEU A 370 -23.91 7.79 20.01
C LEU A 370 -24.38 7.48 18.58
N ASP A 371 -24.75 6.23 18.26
CA ASP A 371 -25.31 5.90 16.94
C ASP A 371 -26.66 6.59 16.71
N GLN A 372 -27.54 6.62 17.72
CA GLN A 372 -28.82 7.33 17.63
C GLN A 372 -28.64 8.84 17.42
N VAL A 373 -27.68 9.47 18.12
CA VAL A 373 -27.35 10.89 17.95
C VAL A 373 -26.78 11.16 16.56
N CYS A 374 -25.86 10.33 16.08
CA CYS A 374 -25.27 10.47 14.75
C CYS A 374 -26.30 10.25 13.63
N SER A 375 -27.19 9.27 13.78
CA SER A 375 -28.30 9.01 12.85
C SER A 375 -29.26 10.20 12.77
N PHE A 376 -29.68 10.72 13.93
CA PHE A 376 -30.53 11.91 14.00
C PHE A 376 -29.86 13.11 13.33
N TYR A 377 -28.56 13.30 13.56
CA TYR A 377 -27.79 14.38 12.94
C TYR A 377 -27.69 14.24 11.42
N GLU A 378 -27.38 13.04 10.91
CA GLU A 378 -27.30 12.76 9.47
C GLU A 378 -28.64 13.05 8.76
N HIS A 379 -29.75 12.53 9.31
CA HIS A 379 -31.08 12.70 8.71
C HIS A 379 -31.59 14.14 8.72
N LYS A 380 -31.36 14.89 9.80
CA LYS A 380 -31.94 16.23 9.94
C LYS A 380 -31.04 17.38 9.47
N TYR A 381 -29.73 17.29 9.69
CA TYR A 381 -28.81 18.41 9.50
C TYR A 381 -27.92 18.28 8.26
N ILE A 382 -27.75 17.06 7.73
CA ILE A 382 -26.99 16.83 6.48
C ILE A 382 -27.92 16.61 5.28
N LEU A 383 -28.97 15.80 5.42
CA LEU A 383 -29.86 15.43 4.30
C LEU A 383 -30.94 16.49 3.96
N ARG A 384 -31.34 17.34 4.91
CA ARG A 384 -32.29 18.45 4.67
C ARG A 384 -31.55 19.76 4.41
N SER A 385 -31.95 20.45 3.33
CA SER A 385 -31.43 21.76 2.92
C SER A 385 -31.35 22.77 4.08
N PRO A 386 -30.33 23.65 4.13
CA PRO A 386 -30.12 24.64 5.21
C PRO A 386 -31.28 25.64 5.40
N ALA A 387 -32.27 25.67 4.50
CA ALA A 387 -33.45 26.53 4.61
C ALA A 387 -34.44 26.12 5.72
N ALA A 388 -34.27 24.95 6.34
CA ALA A 388 -35.10 24.46 7.44
C ALA A 388 -34.28 24.15 8.70
N ALA A 389 -33.33 25.04 9.05
CA ALA A 389 -32.61 24.93 10.32
C ALA A 389 -33.59 25.12 11.50
N GLU A 390 -34.24 24.03 11.93
CA GLU A 390 -34.85 23.91 13.26
C GLU A 390 -33.84 24.40 14.29
N SER A 391 -34.32 25.11 15.32
CA SER A 391 -33.47 25.74 16.33
C SER A 391 -32.42 24.77 16.87
N THR A 392 -31.19 25.23 17.07
CA THR A 392 -30.12 24.48 17.76
C THR A 392 -30.60 23.89 19.10
N GLN A 393 -31.60 24.53 19.72
CA GLN A 393 -32.30 24.05 20.90
C GLN A 393 -33.02 22.71 20.69
N ALA A 394 -33.57 22.45 19.50
CA ALA A 394 -34.21 21.17 19.17
C ALA A 394 -33.19 20.02 19.16
N PHE A 395 -31.98 20.25 18.65
CA PHE A 395 -30.88 19.28 18.73
C PHE A 395 -30.52 18.97 20.18
N ILE A 396 -30.30 20.02 20.98
CA ILE A 396 -29.94 19.91 22.39
C ILE A 396 -31.01 19.14 23.19
N ASN A 397 -32.29 19.47 22.99
CA ASN A 397 -33.39 18.78 23.64
C ASN A 397 -33.44 17.29 23.26
N LYS A 398 -33.17 16.97 21.99
CA LYS A 398 -33.14 15.58 21.54
C LYS A 398 -31.97 14.80 22.14
N VAL A 399 -30.80 15.43 22.27
CA VAL A 399 -29.65 14.85 22.97
C VAL A 399 -30.00 14.52 24.42
N TYR A 400 -30.74 15.39 25.12
CA TYR A 400 -31.18 15.10 26.50
C TYR A 400 -32.17 13.94 26.57
N GLU A 401 -33.14 13.90 25.66
CA GLU A 401 -34.11 12.81 25.57
C GLU A 401 -33.42 11.46 25.32
N LEU A 402 -32.50 11.42 24.35
CA LEU A 402 -31.72 10.22 24.03
C LEU A 402 -30.78 9.82 25.18
N ALA A 403 -30.19 10.78 25.89
CA ALA A 403 -29.34 10.49 27.05
C ALA A 403 -30.16 9.82 28.17
N GLU A 404 -31.35 10.35 28.47
CA GLU A 404 -32.24 9.77 29.49
C GLU A 404 -32.74 8.38 29.08
N ALA A 405 -33.09 8.18 27.79
CA ALA A 405 -33.49 6.88 27.26
C ALA A 405 -32.39 5.80 27.34
N ASN A 406 -31.12 6.21 27.26
CA ASN A 406 -29.96 5.33 27.34
C ASN A 406 -29.31 5.28 28.73
N GLU A 407 -30.01 5.73 29.79
CA GLU A 407 -29.54 5.72 31.19
C GLU A 407 -28.27 6.56 31.43
N LEU A 408 -28.04 7.59 30.60
CA LEU A 408 -26.96 8.55 30.77
C LEU A 408 -27.46 9.80 31.51
N PRO A 409 -26.70 10.35 32.48
CA PRO A 409 -27.16 11.48 33.27
C PRO A 409 -27.22 12.76 32.43
N SER A 410 -28.43 13.24 32.15
CA SER A 410 -28.66 14.45 31.34
C SER A 410 -28.13 15.75 31.95
N LYS A 411 -27.81 15.76 33.25
CA LYS A 411 -27.28 16.93 33.98
C LYS A 411 -25.96 17.44 33.41
N THR A 412 -25.04 16.54 33.05
CA THR A 412 -23.72 16.92 32.51
C THR A 412 -23.83 17.52 31.12
N TYR A 413 -24.69 16.96 30.27
CA TYR A 413 -24.99 17.56 28.97
C TYR A 413 -25.67 18.93 29.13
N LYS A 414 -26.57 19.09 30.11
CA LYS A 414 -27.25 20.37 30.40
C LYS A 414 -26.29 21.48 30.82
N SER A 415 -25.29 21.18 31.66
CA SER A 415 -24.28 22.16 32.07
C SER A 415 -23.31 22.51 30.94
N SER A 416 -22.92 21.54 30.12
CA SER A 416 -21.87 21.75 29.12
C SER A 416 -22.39 22.23 27.76
N LEU A 417 -23.57 21.80 27.31
CA LEU A 417 -24.13 22.20 26.01
C LEU A 417 -24.85 23.57 26.06
N SER A 418 -25.16 24.09 27.25
CA SER A 418 -25.78 25.42 27.42
C SER A 418 -24.80 26.59 27.23
N GLU A 419 -23.48 26.33 27.27
CA GLU A 419 -22.44 27.31 26.94
C GLU A 419 -22.35 27.50 25.41
N ALA A 420 -23.00 28.57 24.94
CA ALA A 420 -23.03 28.99 23.54
C ALA A 420 -21.63 29.33 23.00
N TYR A 421 -21.31 28.82 21.81
CA TYR A 421 -20.18 29.22 20.95
C TYR A 421 -18.79 29.24 21.62
N ASN A 422 -18.22 28.06 21.87
CA ASN A 422 -16.83 27.96 22.32
C ASN A 422 -15.86 28.24 21.17
N LEU A 423 -15.38 29.49 21.04
CA LEU A 423 -14.25 29.85 20.16
C LEU A 423 -13.07 28.90 20.34
N LYS A 424 -12.82 28.47 21.59
CA LYS A 424 -11.79 27.47 21.95
C LYS A 424 -11.94 26.12 21.22
N LEU A 425 -13.16 25.70 20.93
CA LEU A 425 -13.42 24.42 20.26
C LEU A 425 -13.14 24.55 18.75
N ILE A 426 -13.47 25.69 18.15
CA ILE A 426 -13.10 25.99 16.75
C ILE A 426 -11.58 26.10 16.61
N GLU A 427 -10.91 26.77 17.55
CA GLU A 427 -9.44 26.81 17.61
C GLU A 427 -8.84 25.39 17.75
N HIS A 428 -9.44 24.54 18.58
CA HIS A 428 -9.06 23.14 18.71
C HIS A 428 -9.23 22.37 17.38
N LEU A 429 -10.39 22.45 16.72
CA LEU A 429 -10.63 21.79 15.42
C LEU A 429 -9.62 22.25 14.35
N ASN A 430 -9.29 23.55 14.31
CA ASN A 430 -8.27 24.08 13.42
C ASN A 430 -6.87 23.56 13.77
N LYS A 431 -6.54 23.44 15.06
CA LYS A 431 -5.29 22.82 15.53
C LYS A 431 -5.22 21.36 15.10
N VAL A 432 -6.32 20.59 15.22
CA VAL A 432 -6.41 19.21 14.74
C VAL A 432 -6.24 19.12 13.22
N ALA A 433 -6.89 19.98 12.44
CA ALA A 433 -6.75 20.00 10.98
C ALA A 433 -5.30 20.31 10.54
N GLN A 434 -4.65 21.28 11.18
CA GLN A 434 -3.23 21.59 10.93
C GLN A 434 -2.32 20.43 11.33
N TYR A 435 -2.62 19.76 12.44
CA TYR A 435 -1.89 18.59 12.92
C TYR A 435 -1.99 17.42 11.91
N LEU A 436 -3.20 17.11 11.44
CA LEU A 436 -3.46 16.08 10.44
C LEU A 436 -2.70 16.36 9.12
N TYR A 437 -2.70 17.61 8.67
CA TYR A 437 -1.99 18.00 7.45
C TYR A 437 -0.47 17.90 7.61
N ARG A 438 0.10 18.43 8.70
CA ARG A 438 1.56 18.47 8.90
C ARG A 438 2.16 17.09 9.16
N GLN A 439 1.50 16.27 9.97
CA GLN A 439 2.05 14.98 10.42
C GLN A 439 1.64 13.82 9.51
N PHE A 440 0.40 13.81 9.03
CA PHE A 440 -0.14 12.70 8.24
C PHE A 440 -0.30 13.02 6.76
N GLY A 441 -0.07 14.27 6.33
CA GLY A 441 -0.28 14.67 4.94
C GLY A 441 -1.76 14.68 4.50
N ILE A 442 -2.69 14.60 5.46
CA ILE A 442 -4.13 14.55 5.17
C ILE A 442 -4.64 15.98 4.97
N SER A 443 -5.22 16.24 3.80
CA SER A 443 -5.81 17.55 3.48
C SER A 443 -7.11 17.80 4.26
N SER A 444 -7.45 19.07 4.49
CA SER A 444 -8.73 19.42 5.13
C SER A 444 -9.92 18.92 4.31
N GLY A 445 -10.93 18.34 4.98
CA GLY A 445 -12.12 17.77 4.35
C GLY A 445 -11.97 16.33 3.84
N VAL A 446 -10.80 15.72 3.98
CA VAL A 446 -10.56 14.31 3.65
C VAL A 446 -10.75 13.46 4.90
N ASN A 447 -11.59 12.42 4.80
CA ASN A 447 -11.76 11.44 5.87
C ASN A 447 -10.70 10.33 5.74
N ALA A 448 -10.14 9.89 6.86
CA ALA A 448 -9.15 8.82 6.88
C ALA A 448 -9.21 7.99 8.16
N VAL A 449 -8.73 6.76 8.08
CA VAL A 449 -8.54 5.86 9.23
C VAL A 449 -7.04 5.67 9.44
N ILE A 450 -6.56 5.95 10.65
CA ILE A 450 -5.17 5.78 11.05
C ILE A 450 -5.11 4.62 12.06
N THR A 451 -4.55 3.47 11.69
CA THR A 451 -4.47 2.28 12.56
C THR A 451 -3.03 2.04 13.00
N ASN A 452 -2.72 2.27 14.28
CA ASN A 452 -1.37 2.18 14.85
C ASN A 452 -0.27 2.80 13.95
N GLY A 453 -0.56 3.94 13.32
CA GLY A 453 0.35 4.67 12.41
C GLY A 453 0.14 4.42 10.91
N ARG A 454 -0.62 3.39 10.51
CA ARG A 454 -0.99 3.14 9.10
C ARG A 454 -2.10 4.07 8.65
N ILE A 455 -1.91 4.81 7.57
CA ILE A 455 -2.90 5.74 7.00
C ILE A 455 -3.69 5.05 5.89
N THR A 456 -5.02 5.08 6.00
CA THR A 456 -5.96 4.66 4.95
C THR A 456 -6.90 5.83 4.63
N SER A 457 -6.67 6.52 3.50
CA SER A 457 -7.53 7.62 3.03
C SER A 457 -8.79 7.08 2.33
N LEU A 458 -9.94 7.74 2.57
CA LEU A 458 -11.26 7.25 2.15
C LEU A 458 -11.87 8.03 0.97
N ASP A 459 -11.05 8.37 -0.03
CA ASP A 459 -11.49 9.25 -1.12
C ASP A 459 -12.44 8.56 -2.11
N ALA A 460 -12.25 7.25 -2.35
CA ALA A 460 -13.02 6.46 -3.31
C ALA A 460 -13.58 5.16 -2.69
N GLY A 461 -14.91 5.08 -2.56
CA GLY A 461 -15.67 3.90 -2.14
C GLY A 461 -16.37 4.03 -0.79
N VAL A 462 -17.24 3.06 -0.49
CA VAL A 462 -17.89 2.92 0.82
C VAL A 462 -16.93 2.17 1.76
N PHE A 463 -16.79 2.67 2.98
CA PHE A 463 -16.01 2.06 4.05
C PHE A 463 -16.97 1.64 5.17
N LEU A 464 -16.92 0.37 5.56
CA LEU A 464 -17.85 -0.25 6.51
C LEU A 464 -17.16 -0.65 7.81
N GLY A 465 -17.93 -1.00 8.84
CA GLY A 465 -17.39 -1.58 10.08
C GLY A 465 -16.58 -2.86 9.84
N ASP A 466 -16.96 -3.66 8.83
CA ASP A 466 -16.21 -4.86 8.42
C ASP A 466 -14.80 -4.52 7.90
N ASP A 467 -14.60 -3.33 7.31
CA ASP A 467 -13.28 -2.87 6.88
C ASP A 467 -12.37 -2.53 8.10
N LEU A 468 -12.95 -2.12 9.23
CA LEU A 468 -12.22 -1.93 10.49
C LEU A 468 -11.80 -3.26 11.09
N HIS A 469 -12.67 -4.28 11.08
CA HIS A 469 -12.30 -5.64 11.50
C HIS A 469 -11.18 -6.22 10.61
N LEU A 470 -11.23 -5.96 9.31
CA LEU A 470 -10.16 -6.34 8.39
C LEU A 470 -8.85 -5.63 8.77
N LEU A 471 -8.86 -4.31 8.95
CA LEU A 471 -7.67 -3.55 9.39
C LEU A 471 -7.11 -4.06 10.72
N GLU A 472 -7.99 -4.34 11.69
CA GLU A 472 -7.62 -4.88 13.00
C GLU A 472 -6.87 -6.22 12.84
N SER A 473 -7.48 -7.18 12.14
CA SER A 473 -6.90 -8.52 11.96
C SER A 473 -5.58 -8.49 11.17
N VAL A 474 -5.52 -7.69 10.11
CA VAL A 474 -4.34 -7.50 9.26
C VAL A 474 -3.18 -6.95 10.10
N GLU A 475 -3.38 -5.81 10.77
CA GLU A 475 -2.32 -5.15 11.52
C GLU A 475 -1.93 -5.93 12.78
N PHE A 476 -2.88 -6.61 13.41
CA PHE A 476 -2.63 -7.45 14.57
C PHE A 476 -1.72 -8.63 14.22
N ASN A 477 -2.10 -9.42 13.22
CA ASN A 477 -1.34 -10.60 12.83
C ASN A 477 0.04 -10.26 12.24
N HIS A 478 0.14 -9.21 11.43
CA HIS A 478 1.40 -8.88 10.74
C HIS A 478 2.44 -8.22 11.65
N ARG A 479 2.01 -7.38 12.60
CA ARG A 479 2.93 -6.50 13.34
C ARG A 479 2.69 -6.47 14.83
N ILE A 480 1.45 -6.27 15.26
CA ILE A 480 1.17 -5.88 16.64
C ILE A 480 1.29 -7.07 17.59
N LYS A 481 0.92 -8.29 17.17
CA LYS A 481 0.96 -9.50 18.00
C LYS A 481 2.33 -9.70 18.68
N HIS A 482 3.42 -9.63 17.91
CA HIS A 482 4.77 -9.77 18.45
C HIS A 482 5.17 -8.61 19.40
N ILE A 483 4.64 -7.42 19.18
CA ILE A 483 4.91 -6.28 20.06
C ILE A 483 4.20 -6.49 21.40
N VAL A 484 2.97 -7.01 21.39
CA VAL A 484 2.23 -7.35 22.61
C VAL A 484 2.99 -8.40 23.41
N GLU A 485 3.42 -9.49 22.76
CA GLU A 485 4.21 -10.55 23.39
C GLU A 485 5.47 -9.98 24.07
N ILE A 486 6.20 -9.08 23.41
CA ILE A 486 7.38 -8.42 23.99
C ILE A 486 7.02 -7.49 25.15
N VAL A 487 5.96 -6.68 25.01
CA VAL A 487 5.55 -5.72 26.04
C VAL A 487 5.08 -6.42 27.32
N GLU A 488 4.47 -7.61 27.20
CA GLU A 488 4.09 -8.45 28.33
C GLU A 488 5.30 -9.00 29.10
N GLU A 489 6.43 -9.23 28.42
CA GLU A 489 7.68 -9.68 29.04
C GLU A 489 8.48 -8.56 29.73
N VAL A 490 8.15 -7.27 29.47
CA VAL A 490 8.87 -6.12 30.02
C VAL A 490 8.53 -5.89 31.50
N SER A 491 9.57 -5.86 32.33
CA SER A 491 9.49 -5.45 33.74
C SER A 491 9.61 -3.92 33.91
N TRP A 492 8.52 -3.27 34.31
CA TRP A 492 8.42 -1.82 34.50
C TRP A 492 9.03 -1.34 35.82
N HIS A 493 10.37 -1.30 35.89
CA HIS A 493 11.07 -0.78 37.07
C HIS A 493 11.00 0.75 37.16
N GLY A 494 10.67 1.28 38.34
CA GLY A 494 10.68 2.73 38.60
C GLY A 494 9.43 3.50 38.15
N ILE A 495 8.38 2.80 37.70
CA ILE A 495 7.06 3.38 37.40
C ILE A 495 6.08 2.94 38.49
N ASP A 496 5.24 3.87 38.93
CA ASP A 496 4.18 3.60 39.90
C ASP A 496 3.15 2.62 39.29
N PRO A 497 2.80 1.50 39.96
CA PRO A 497 1.79 0.57 39.48
C PRO A 497 0.46 1.23 39.11
N ASP A 498 0.07 2.31 39.78
CA ASP A 498 -1.17 3.03 39.50
C ASP A 498 -1.14 3.77 38.15
N MET A 499 0.05 4.03 37.57
CA MET A 499 0.20 4.62 36.24
C MET A 499 0.08 3.59 35.11
N LEU A 500 0.28 2.28 35.40
CA LEU A 500 0.24 1.19 34.44
C LEU A 500 -1.20 0.77 34.10
N THR A 501 -1.99 1.74 33.62
CA THR A 501 -3.37 1.51 33.18
C THR A 501 -3.42 0.80 31.83
N SER A 502 -4.57 0.18 31.51
CA SER A 502 -4.83 -0.40 30.18
C SER A 502 -4.59 0.61 29.05
N LYS A 503 -4.97 1.87 29.27
CA LYS A 503 -4.70 2.99 28.35
C LYS A 503 -3.20 3.20 28.14
N TYR A 504 -2.41 3.26 29.21
CA TYR A 504 -0.97 3.48 29.14
C TYR A 504 -0.26 2.39 28.32
N VAL A 505 -0.56 1.11 28.61
CA VAL A 505 0.03 -0.03 27.89
C VAL A 505 -0.39 -0.02 26.41
N SER A 506 -1.67 0.27 26.13
CA SER A 506 -2.19 0.37 24.76
C SER A 506 -1.55 1.54 23.98
N ASP A 507 -1.30 2.68 24.65
CA ASP A 507 -0.59 3.81 24.06
C ASP A 507 0.85 3.41 23.70
N ILE A 508 1.57 2.72 24.59
CA ILE A 508 2.93 2.23 24.30
C ILE A 508 2.94 1.29 23.09
N ILE A 509 2.02 0.32 23.02
CA ILE A 509 1.91 -0.60 21.88
C ILE A 509 1.69 0.19 20.58
N MET A 510 0.81 1.20 20.60
CA MET A 510 0.55 2.08 19.45
C MET A 510 1.81 2.86 19.02
N LEU A 511 2.54 3.46 19.96
CA LEU A 511 3.75 4.26 19.68
C LEU A 511 4.91 3.40 19.14
N ILE A 512 5.12 2.20 19.72
CA ILE A 512 6.13 1.26 19.26
C ILE A 512 5.76 0.73 17.87
N SER A 513 4.52 0.25 17.70
CA SER A 513 4.03 -0.27 16.42
C SER A 513 4.17 0.73 15.29
N SER A 514 3.73 1.98 15.50
CA SER A 514 3.80 3.03 14.47
C SER A 514 5.24 3.36 14.07
N SER A 515 6.14 3.44 15.04
CA SER A 515 7.56 3.75 14.80
C SER A 515 8.31 2.60 14.13
N MET A 516 7.94 1.35 14.45
CA MET A 516 8.48 0.19 13.75
C MET A 516 8.01 0.13 12.30
N ALA A 517 6.76 0.55 12.03
CA ALA A 517 6.19 0.52 10.68
C ALA A 517 6.80 1.56 9.74
N THR A 518 7.29 2.70 10.26
CA THR A 518 8.02 3.68 9.44
C THR A 518 9.41 3.24 9.00
N ARG A 519 9.92 2.11 9.51
CA ARG A 519 11.25 1.62 9.14
C ARG A 519 11.16 0.90 7.80
N ASP A 520 11.77 1.47 6.77
CA ASP A 520 12.05 0.75 5.54
C ASP A 520 13.04 -0.38 5.85
N ARG A 521 12.55 -1.62 5.89
CA ARG A 521 13.42 -2.79 5.91
C ARG A 521 13.94 -2.99 4.49
N SER A 522 15.24 -2.78 4.29
CA SER A 522 15.89 -3.29 3.08
C SER A 522 15.81 -4.82 3.08
N ALA A 523 15.60 -5.43 1.91
CA ALA A 523 15.53 -6.88 1.76
C ALA A 523 16.81 -7.61 2.22
N GLU A 524 17.91 -6.86 2.46
CA GLU A 524 19.24 -7.36 2.83
C GLU A 524 19.49 -7.44 4.35
N SER A 525 18.48 -7.21 5.21
CA SER A 525 18.70 -7.29 6.66
C SER A 525 18.85 -8.75 7.12
N ALA A 526 20.09 -9.22 7.25
CA ALA A 526 20.39 -10.50 7.88
C ALA A 526 20.37 -10.35 9.42
N ARG A 527 19.54 -11.12 10.12
CA ARG A 527 19.68 -11.31 11.56
C ARG A 527 20.73 -12.38 11.79
N PHE A 528 21.83 -12.03 12.44
CA PHE A 528 22.84 -12.99 12.88
C PHE A 528 22.91 -12.98 14.40
N GLU A 529 22.73 -14.15 15.01
CA GLU A 529 23.06 -14.34 16.42
C GLU A 529 24.58 -14.55 16.51
N ILE A 530 25.27 -13.66 17.21
CA ILE A 530 26.72 -13.80 17.43
C ILE A 530 26.94 -14.91 18.47
N LEU A 531 27.49 -16.04 18.03
CA LEU A 531 27.66 -17.24 18.86
C LEU A 531 28.64 -17.04 20.03
N ASN A 532 29.90 -16.65 19.75
CA ASN A 532 30.93 -16.40 20.77
C ASN A 532 31.95 -15.39 20.25
N ALA A 533 32.24 -14.36 21.06
CA ALA A 533 33.07 -13.22 20.66
C ALA A 533 34.18 -12.88 21.67
N GLN A 534 34.50 -13.76 22.62
CA GLN A 534 35.42 -13.47 23.73
C GLN A 534 36.81 -12.99 23.28
N TYR A 535 37.38 -13.58 22.23
CA TYR A 535 38.72 -13.28 21.75
C TYR A 535 38.75 -12.64 20.35
N SER A 536 37.61 -12.61 19.67
CA SER A 536 37.48 -12.09 18.30
C SER A 536 36.83 -10.71 18.25
N ALA A 537 36.36 -10.16 19.38
CA ALA A 537 35.72 -8.86 19.41
C ALA A 537 36.44 -7.80 20.23
N VAL A 538 36.39 -6.57 19.71
CA VAL A 538 36.69 -5.34 20.44
C VAL A 538 35.36 -4.79 20.96
N ILE A 539 35.23 -4.69 22.28
CA ILE A 539 33.99 -4.27 22.95
C ILE A 539 34.19 -2.89 23.57
N LEU A 540 33.32 -1.94 23.21
CA LEU A 540 33.21 -0.60 23.76
C LEU A 540 31.86 -0.50 24.49
N ASN A 541 31.84 -0.81 25.78
CA ASN A 541 30.60 -0.82 26.56
C ASN A 541 30.21 0.59 27.00
N ASN A 542 28.96 0.95 26.74
CA ASN A 542 28.29 2.11 27.35
C ASN A 542 26.87 1.70 27.74
N GLU A 543 26.62 1.48 29.03
CA GLU A 543 25.33 0.97 29.53
C GLU A 543 24.18 1.94 29.30
N ASN A 544 24.46 3.25 29.23
CA ASN A 544 23.45 4.29 29.03
C ASN A 544 23.30 4.70 27.55
N SER A 545 23.92 3.99 26.61
CA SER A 545 23.80 4.34 25.20
C SER A 545 22.45 3.92 24.62
N SER A 546 21.75 4.82 23.93
CA SER A 546 20.54 4.50 23.16
C SER A 546 20.84 3.80 21.82
N ILE A 547 22.10 3.82 21.38
CA ILE A 547 22.55 3.25 20.11
C ILE A 547 23.50 2.09 20.40
N HIS A 548 23.15 0.91 19.91
CA HIS A 548 23.96 -0.31 19.96
C HIS A 548 24.43 -0.68 18.55
N ILE A 549 25.73 -0.91 18.39
CA ILE A 549 26.34 -1.25 17.10
C ILE A 549 27.08 -2.57 17.23
N ASP A 550 26.58 -3.61 16.56
CA ASP A 550 27.29 -4.85 16.32
C ASP A 550 27.86 -4.82 14.89
N ALA A 551 29.18 -4.78 14.76
CA ALA A 551 29.86 -4.75 13.47
C ALA A 551 30.71 -6.01 13.29
N VAL A 552 30.46 -6.77 12.23
CA VAL A 552 31.31 -7.89 11.81
C VAL A 552 32.17 -7.41 10.65
N VAL A 553 33.49 -7.39 10.85
CA VAL A 553 34.43 -6.75 9.93
C VAL A 553 35.53 -7.73 9.56
N ASP A 554 35.75 -7.92 8.26
CA ASP A 554 36.99 -8.50 7.78
C ASP A 554 38.05 -7.38 7.74
N PRO A 555 39.09 -7.42 8.61
CA PRO A 555 40.12 -6.39 8.65
C PRO A 555 40.96 -6.32 7.38
N LEU A 556 40.95 -7.36 6.54
CA LEU A 556 41.69 -7.44 5.29
C LEU A 556 40.84 -7.04 4.08
N SER A 557 39.59 -6.62 4.28
CA SER A 557 38.70 -6.19 3.19
C SER A 557 38.79 -4.68 2.91
N PRO A 558 38.63 -4.24 1.65
CA PRO A 558 38.51 -2.80 1.32
C PRO A 558 37.35 -2.12 2.05
N SER A 559 36.21 -2.81 2.18
CA SER A 559 35.05 -2.34 2.96
C SER A 559 35.39 -2.13 4.44
N GLY A 560 36.24 -2.99 5.01
CA GLY A 560 36.75 -2.85 6.38
C GLY A 560 37.58 -1.57 6.58
N GLN A 561 38.34 -1.11 5.58
CA GLN A 561 39.08 0.16 5.65
C GLN A 561 38.12 1.37 5.79
N LYS A 562 37.03 1.37 5.03
CA LYS A 562 35.99 2.40 5.08
C LYS A 562 35.21 2.35 6.39
N LEU A 563 34.73 1.17 6.75
CA LEU A 563 33.88 0.95 7.92
C LEU A 563 34.62 1.23 9.23
N SER A 564 35.89 0.83 9.35
CA SER A 564 36.69 1.13 10.54
C SER A 564 36.83 2.63 10.79
N SER A 565 37.00 3.43 9.75
CA SER A 565 37.07 4.90 9.85
C SER A 565 35.73 5.49 10.31
N LEU A 566 34.60 4.98 9.81
CA LEU A 566 33.25 5.39 10.22
C LEU A 566 32.95 5.01 11.68
N LEU A 567 33.27 3.79 12.09
CA LEU A 567 33.11 3.34 13.48
C LEU A 567 33.92 4.23 14.44
N ARG A 568 35.14 4.61 14.07
CA ARG A 568 35.96 5.52 14.89
C ARG A 568 35.28 6.87 15.11
N VAL A 569 34.59 7.38 14.09
CA VAL A 569 33.87 8.66 14.16
C VAL A 569 32.64 8.54 15.03
N LEU A 570 31.86 7.48 14.86
CA LEU A 570 30.72 7.20 15.73
C LEU A 570 31.16 7.05 17.20
N ALA A 571 32.30 6.41 17.45
CA ALA A 571 32.84 6.24 18.79
C ALA A 571 33.23 7.58 19.43
N LYS A 572 33.78 8.51 18.62
CA LYS A 572 34.22 9.82 19.07
C LYS A 572 33.06 10.79 19.35
N TYR A 573 32.00 10.77 18.54
CA TYR A 573 30.95 11.79 18.60
C TYR A 573 29.62 11.31 19.19
N VAL A 574 29.27 10.03 19.01
CA VAL A 574 27.97 9.47 19.43
C VAL A 574 28.10 8.65 20.71
N HIS A 575 29.32 8.18 21.04
CA HIS A 575 29.61 7.31 22.18
C HIS A 575 28.63 6.11 22.33
N PRO A 576 28.32 5.36 21.26
CA PRO A 576 27.42 4.22 21.35
C PRO A 576 28.10 3.03 22.06
N SER A 577 27.29 2.08 22.51
CA SER A 577 27.79 0.76 22.88
C SER A 577 28.11 -0.01 21.60
N MET A 578 29.38 -0.37 21.41
CA MET A 578 29.83 -1.07 20.20
C MET A 578 30.47 -2.40 20.51
N ARG A 579 30.24 -3.38 19.64
CA ARG A 579 30.99 -4.63 19.60
C ARG A 579 31.43 -4.89 18.16
N ILE A 580 32.74 -4.90 17.96
CA ILE A 580 33.38 -5.03 16.66
C ILE A 580 34.03 -6.41 16.60
N VAL A 581 33.39 -7.34 15.89
CA VAL A 581 33.86 -8.72 15.68
C VAL A 581 34.75 -8.76 14.46
N LEU A 582 35.98 -9.27 14.60
CA LEU A 582 36.91 -9.47 13.50
C LEU A 582 36.70 -10.86 12.89
N ASN A 583 36.38 -10.91 11.61
CA ASN A 583 36.13 -12.15 10.88
C ASN A 583 36.90 -12.19 9.55
N PRO A 584 38.21 -12.47 9.56
CA PRO A 584 39.02 -12.56 8.35
C PRO A 584 38.73 -13.84 7.56
N MET A 585 38.91 -13.77 6.24
CA MET A 585 38.88 -14.96 5.39
C MET A 585 40.05 -15.91 5.72
N SER A 586 39.77 -17.21 5.81
CA SER A 586 40.76 -18.23 6.20
C SER A 586 41.78 -18.54 5.11
N SER A 587 41.43 -18.30 3.84
CA SER A 587 42.30 -18.54 2.68
C SER A 587 42.28 -17.34 1.76
N LEU A 588 43.47 -16.84 1.43
CA LEU A 588 43.68 -15.71 0.54
C LEU A 588 44.50 -16.18 -0.66
N VAL A 589 43.96 -16.00 -1.87
CA VAL A 589 44.65 -16.35 -3.12
C VAL A 589 45.65 -15.26 -3.55
N ASP A 590 45.38 -14.02 -3.16
CA ASP A 590 46.13 -12.82 -3.54
C ASP A 590 46.22 -11.87 -2.33
N LEU A 591 47.06 -10.84 -2.44
CA LEU A 591 47.16 -9.77 -1.46
C LEU A 591 45.80 -9.05 -1.35
N PRO A 592 45.17 -9.03 -0.16
CA PRO A 592 43.78 -8.60 -0.02
C PRO A 592 43.61 -7.08 -0.09
N LEU A 593 44.63 -6.31 0.35
CA LEU A 593 44.64 -4.85 0.30
C LEU A 593 45.79 -4.38 -0.60
N LYS A 594 45.45 -3.71 -1.70
CA LYS A 594 46.39 -3.19 -2.71
C LYS A 594 46.43 -1.65 -2.76
N ASN A 595 45.77 -0.99 -1.82
CA ASN A 595 45.59 0.46 -1.79
C ASN A 595 45.97 1.05 -0.42
N TYR A 596 46.26 2.35 -0.41
CA TYR A 596 46.34 3.16 0.79
C TYR A 596 45.05 3.97 0.89
N TYR A 597 44.40 3.96 2.06
CA TYR A 597 43.08 4.55 2.23
C TYR A 597 43.04 5.58 3.36
N ARG A 598 42.34 6.69 3.13
CA ARG A 598 42.06 7.72 4.14
C ARG A 598 40.62 8.18 3.99
N TYR A 599 39.85 8.10 5.07
CA TYR A 599 38.50 8.63 5.13
C TYR A 599 38.53 10.09 5.57
N VAL A 600 37.89 10.96 4.80
CA VAL A 600 37.90 12.42 5.02
C VAL A 600 36.58 12.82 5.67
N ILE A 601 36.65 13.41 6.86
CA ILE A 601 35.50 13.96 7.59
C ILE A 601 35.89 15.34 8.14
N PRO A 602 35.02 16.35 8.03
CA PRO A 602 35.24 17.64 8.65
C PRO A 602 35.35 17.52 10.17
N THR A 603 36.42 18.09 10.71
CA THR A 603 36.68 18.18 12.13
C THR A 603 36.68 19.65 12.59
N MET A 604 36.52 19.88 13.88
CA MET A 604 36.59 21.25 14.43
C MET A 604 37.97 21.91 14.21
N GLU A 605 39.00 21.12 13.93
CA GLU A 605 40.37 21.59 13.65
C GLU A 605 40.52 22.18 12.24
N ASP A 606 39.57 21.91 11.32
CA ASP A 606 39.59 22.44 9.95
C ASP A 606 39.15 23.91 9.85
N PHE A 607 38.60 24.46 10.93
CA PHE A 607 38.21 25.85 11.04
C PHE A 607 39.39 26.69 11.51
N SER A 608 39.63 27.83 10.85
CA SER A 608 40.64 28.78 11.32
C SER A 608 40.28 29.28 12.72
N SER A 609 41.27 29.31 13.61
CA SER A 609 41.11 29.87 14.96
C SER A 609 41.09 31.40 14.96
N THR A 610 41.51 32.03 13.85
CA THR A 610 41.66 33.49 13.75
C THR A 610 40.63 34.15 12.85
N ASP A 611 40.14 33.44 11.82
CA ASP A 611 39.20 33.96 10.82
C ASP A 611 38.03 32.99 10.58
N TYR A 612 37.01 33.41 9.83
CA TYR A 612 35.91 32.55 9.38
C TYR A 612 36.28 31.64 8.20
N THR A 613 37.58 31.48 7.89
CA THR A 613 38.05 30.66 6.79
C THR A 613 38.08 29.18 7.19
N VAL A 614 37.56 28.33 6.30
CA VAL A 614 37.57 26.88 6.46
C VAL A 614 38.69 26.33 5.59
N ASN A 615 39.70 25.72 6.21
CA ASN A 615 40.83 25.13 5.48
C ASN A 615 40.48 23.79 4.81
N GLY A 616 39.24 23.32 5.00
CA GLY A 616 38.63 22.18 4.34
C GLY A 616 39.21 20.84 4.80
N PRO A 617 38.39 19.80 4.97
CA PRO A 617 38.92 18.49 5.33
C PRO A 617 39.72 17.95 4.14
N LYS A 618 40.96 17.55 4.40
CA LYS A 618 41.92 17.08 3.37
C LYS A 618 42.43 15.67 3.68
N ALA A 619 42.59 14.86 2.64
CA ALA A 619 43.33 13.60 2.75
C ALA A 619 44.82 13.89 2.62
N PHE A 620 45.60 13.54 3.65
CA PHE A 620 47.06 13.63 3.61
C PHE A 620 47.69 12.25 3.74
N PHE A 621 48.52 11.90 2.77
CA PHE A 621 49.26 10.65 2.73
C PHE A 621 50.75 10.93 2.94
N ALA A 622 51.23 10.70 4.16
CA ALA A 622 52.65 10.85 4.51
C ALA A 622 53.44 9.58 4.15
N ASN A 623 54.72 9.74 3.79
CA ASN A 623 55.69 8.65 3.62
C ASN A 623 55.26 7.57 2.60
N MET A 624 54.69 8.00 1.47
CA MET A 624 54.30 7.12 0.39
C MET A 624 55.51 6.55 -0.37
N PRO A 625 55.43 5.34 -0.94
CA PRO A 625 56.54 4.72 -1.65
C PRO A 625 56.91 5.50 -2.93
N LEU A 626 58.17 5.89 -3.06
CA LEU A 626 58.62 6.76 -4.17
C LEU A 626 58.69 6.06 -5.53
N SER A 627 59.11 4.79 -5.54
CA SER A 627 59.41 4.01 -6.74
C SER A 627 58.22 3.22 -7.29
N LYS A 628 57.05 3.34 -6.67
CA LYS A 628 55.83 2.64 -7.10
C LYS A 628 54.92 3.62 -7.82
N THR A 629 54.36 3.17 -8.95
CA THR A 629 53.28 3.88 -9.62
C THR A 629 52.01 3.77 -8.78
N LEU A 630 51.39 4.90 -8.50
CA LEU A 630 50.17 5.03 -7.71
C LEU A 630 49.07 5.66 -8.57
N THR A 631 47.83 5.29 -8.29
CA THR A 631 46.64 5.91 -8.89
C THR A 631 45.85 6.58 -7.78
N MET A 632 45.47 7.84 -7.98
CA MET A 632 44.61 8.56 -7.06
C MET A 632 43.14 8.28 -7.41
N ASN A 633 42.45 7.55 -6.53
CA ASN A 633 41.04 7.24 -6.69
C ASN A 633 40.22 7.86 -5.53
N LEU A 634 39.02 8.33 -5.83
CA LEU A 634 38.06 8.83 -4.85
C LEU A 634 36.95 7.81 -4.61
N ASP A 635 36.79 7.40 -3.35
CA ASP A 635 35.61 6.66 -2.90
C ASP A 635 34.57 7.66 -2.37
N VAL A 636 33.64 8.06 -3.24
CA VAL A 636 32.55 9.00 -2.95
C VAL A 636 31.21 8.28 -2.93
N PRO A 637 30.18 8.82 -2.25
CA PRO A 637 28.81 8.31 -2.37
C PRO A 637 28.35 8.24 -3.82
N GLU A 638 27.59 7.20 -4.18
CA GLU A 638 27.06 6.97 -5.55
C GLU A 638 26.36 8.18 -6.19
N PRO A 639 25.58 9.01 -5.47
CA PRO A 639 24.92 10.18 -6.06
C PRO A 639 25.87 11.32 -6.41
N TRP A 640 27.17 11.24 -6.11
CA TRP A 640 28.10 12.35 -6.28
C TRP A 640 28.84 12.25 -7.61
N LEU A 641 28.77 13.30 -8.43
CA LEU A 641 29.61 13.46 -9.61
C LEU A 641 30.75 14.40 -9.27
N VAL A 642 31.94 13.83 -9.14
CA VAL A 642 33.15 14.53 -8.72
C VAL A 642 34.14 14.58 -9.87
N GLU A 643 34.75 15.75 -10.10
CA GLU A 643 35.77 15.95 -11.12
C GLU A 643 37.02 16.63 -10.56
N PRO A 644 38.22 16.34 -11.12
CA PRO A 644 39.44 17.04 -10.74
C PRO A 644 39.48 18.45 -11.35
N VAL A 645 39.57 19.48 -10.51
CA VAL A 645 39.68 20.88 -10.94
C VAL A 645 41.13 21.34 -10.97
N ILE A 646 41.94 20.89 -10.00
CA ILE A 646 43.38 21.17 -9.95
C ILE A 646 44.11 19.84 -9.94
N ALA A 647 44.76 19.51 -11.05
CA ALA A 647 45.64 18.35 -11.17
C ALA A 647 46.81 18.70 -12.10
N VAL A 648 47.95 19.05 -11.52
CA VAL A 648 49.17 19.39 -12.28
C VAL A 648 49.83 18.15 -12.88
N HIS A 649 49.61 16.99 -12.27
CA HIS A 649 50.18 15.70 -12.66
C HIS A 649 49.07 14.74 -13.10
N ASP A 650 49.45 13.72 -13.88
CA ASP A 650 48.56 12.60 -14.21
C ASP A 650 48.21 11.81 -12.94
N LEU A 651 46.93 11.79 -12.58
CA LEU A 651 46.42 11.16 -11.37
C LEU A 651 46.33 9.63 -11.49
N ASP A 652 46.35 9.09 -12.71
CA ASP A 652 46.30 7.65 -12.95
C ASP A 652 47.68 7.00 -12.83
N ASN A 653 48.76 7.76 -13.12
CA ASN A 653 50.14 7.28 -13.17
C ASN A 653 51.10 8.13 -12.32
N ILE A 654 50.82 8.25 -11.02
CA ILE A 654 51.63 9.02 -10.09
C ILE A 654 52.92 8.25 -9.76
N LEU A 655 54.08 8.78 -10.17
CA LEU A 655 55.39 8.33 -9.69
C LEU A 655 56.04 9.46 -8.88
N LEU A 656 56.15 9.28 -7.57
CA LEU A 656 56.59 10.35 -6.67
C LEU A 656 58.07 10.70 -6.85
N GLU A 657 58.90 9.79 -7.36
CA GLU A 657 60.29 10.06 -7.73
C GLU A 657 60.40 11.15 -8.81
N ASN A 658 59.39 11.28 -9.68
CA ASN A 658 59.38 12.29 -10.76
C ASN A 658 59.03 13.70 -10.28
N LEU A 659 58.69 13.89 -9.00
CA LEU A 659 58.30 15.20 -8.46
C LEU A 659 59.50 16.15 -8.23
N GLY A 660 60.74 15.64 -8.31
CA GLY A 660 61.95 16.44 -8.17
C GLY A 660 62.03 17.17 -6.83
N ASP A 661 62.16 18.50 -6.85
CA ASP A 661 62.26 19.35 -5.65
C ASP A 661 60.93 19.55 -4.91
N ILE A 662 59.79 19.24 -5.56
CA ILE A 662 58.46 19.39 -4.98
C ILE A 662 58.15 18.15 -4.14
N ARG A 663 58.11 18.33 -2.80
CA ARG A 663 57.92 17.20 -1.87
C ARG A 663 56.47 16.70 -1.75
N THR A 664 55.50 17.43 -2.30
CA THR A 664 54.07 17.15 -2.13
C THR A 664 53.32 17.32 -3.44
N LEU A 665 52.66 16.26 -3.90
CA LEU A 665 51.66 16.33 -4.96
C LEU A 665 50.33 16.81 -4.36
N GLN A 666 49.71 17.81 -5.00
CA GLN A 666 48.40 18.31 -4.62
C GLN A 666 47.42 18.10 -5.77
N ALA A 667 46.23 17.59 -5.44
CA ALA A 667 45.09 17.53 -6.32
C ALA A 667 43.86 18.07 -5.59
N VAL A 668 43.00 18.81 -6.30
CA VAL A 668 41.75 19.35 -5.76
C VAL A 668 40.60 18.91 -6.65
N PHE A 669 39.57 18.38 -6.01
CA PHE A 669 38.37 17.87 -6.66
C PHE A 669 37.17 18.73 -6.27
N GLU A 670 36.21 18.85 -7.20
CA GLU A 670 34.95 19.56 -7.00
C GLU A 670 33.79 18.60 -7.20
N LEU A 671 32.77 18.72 -6.33
CA LEU A 671 31.48 18.08 -6.54
C LEU A 671 30.71 18.91 -7.58
N GLU A 672 30.84 18.56 -8.85
CA GLU A 672 30.20 19.24 -9.99
C GLU A 672 28.67 19.20 -9.86
N ALA A 673 28.13 18.01 -9.59
CA ALA A 673 26.70 17.78 -9.55
C ALA A 673 26.35 16.56 -8.69
N LEU A 674 25.07 16.48 -8.35
CA LEU A 674 24.45 15.27 -7.83
C LEU A 674 23.74 14.52 -8.96
N VAL A 675 23.60 13.21 -8.83
CA VAL A 675 22.82 12.38 -9.74
C VAL A 675 21.40 12.24 -9.20
N LEU A 676 20.42 12.66 -10.00
CA LEU A 676 19.03 12.32 -9.81
C LEU A 676 18.73 11.06 -10.63
N THR A 677 18.38 9.97 -9.96
CA THR A 677 18.03 8.70 -10.60
C THR A 677 16.56 8.39 -10.42
N GLY A 678 16.01 7.54 -11.29
CA GLY A 678 14.63 7.13 -11.14
C GLY A 678 14.23 5.98 -12.05
N HIS A 679 13.01 5.48 -11.82
CA HIS A 679 12.38 4.43 -12.60
C HIS A 679 11.05 4.95 -13.14
N CYS A 680 10.72 4.59 -14.38
CA CYS A 680 9.46 4.95 -15.03
C CYS A 680 8.70 3.70 -15.47
N ALA A 681 7.46 3.55 -15.02
CA ALA A 681 6.57 2.45 -15.40
C ALA A 681 5.40 2.95 -16.27
N GLU A 682 4.97 2.14 -17.24
CA GLU A 682 3.70 2.29 -17.94
C GLU A 682 2.66 1.40 -17.25
N LYS A 683 1.43 1.92 -17.07
CA LYS A 683 0.38 1.17 -16.38
C LYS A 683 0.14 -0.21 -17.03
N ASP A 684 0.32 -1.27 -16.24
CA ASP A 684 0.10 -2.68 -16.58
C ASP A 684 0.86 -3.14 -17.85
N ARG A 685 2.00 -2.50 -18.16
CA ARG A 685 2.83 -2.76 -19.34
C ARG A 685 4.32 -2.63 -19.01
N ASP A 686 5.16 -3.01 -19.97
CA ASP A 686 6.60 -2.79 -19.90
C ASP A 686 6.95 -1.30 -19.78
N PRO A 687 8.09 -0.96 -19.17
CA PRO A 687 8.57 0.42 -19.08
C PRO A 687 8.58 1.14 -20.43
N PRO A 688 8.22 2.44 -20.49
CA PRO A 688 8.11 3.20 -21.74
C PRO A 688 9.49 3.56 -22.30
N ARG A 689 10.15 2.58 -22.94
CA ARG A 689 11.48 2.71 -23.53
C ARG A 689 11.52 3.86 -24.55
N GLY A 690 12.47 4.78 -24.36
CA GLY A 690 12.68 5.93 -25.23
C GLY A 690 11.83 7.16 -24.87
N LEU A 691 11.08 7.12 -23.76
CA LEU A 691 10.36 8.28 -23.25
C LEU A 691 11.37 9.37 -22.88
N GLN A 692 11.19 10.55 -23.46
CA GLN A 692 12.08 11.69 -23.25
C GLN A 692 11.57 12.54 -22.09
N LEU A 693 12.47 12.84 -21.16
CA LEU A 693 12.22 13.65 -19.98
C LEU A 693 13.10 14.89 -20.03
N ILE A 694 12.56 16.03 -19.61
CA ILE A 694 13.31 17.26 -19.40
C ILE A 694 13.18 17.72 -17.95
N LEU A 695 14.22 18.35 -17.44
CA LEU A 695 14.28 18.91 -16.10
C LEU A 695 14.76 20.35 -16.17
N GLY A 696 14.12 21.22 -15.41
CA GLY A 696 14.49 22.62 -15.33
C GLY A 696 13.96 23.32 -14.08
N THR A 697 14.21 24.62 -14.00
CA THR A 697 13.65 25.48 -12.95
C THR A 697 12.37 26.16 -13.44
N LYS A 698 11.65 26.84 -12.55
CA LYS A 698 10.46 27.62 -12.93
C LYS A 698 10.79 28.72 -13.96
N ASN A 699 12.01 29.26 -13.91
CA ASN A 699 12.46 30.32 -14.81
C ASN A 699 13.02 29.76 -16.13
N THR A 700 13.68 28.60 -16.05
CA THR A 700 14.30 27.90 -17.20
C THR A 700 13.80 26.46 -17.25
N PRO A 701 12.66 26.20 -17.94
CA PRO A 701 12.00 24.89 -17.92
C PRO A 701 12.81 23.72 -18.48
N HIS A 702 13.81 23.99 -19.33
CA HIS A 702 14.66 22.98 -19.94
C HIS A 702 16.13 23.31 -19.68
N LEU A 703 16.77 22.50 -18.83
CA LEU A 703 18.20 22.58 -18.51
C LEU A 703 18.92 21.26 -18.80
N VAL A 704 18.28 20.13 -18.48
CA VAL A 704 18.82 18.79 -18.66
C VAL A 704 17.76 17.90 -19.28
N ASP A 705 18.16 17.03 -20.18
CA ASP A 705 17.31 16.04 -20.83
C ASP A 705 17.89 14.62 -20.67
N THR A 706 17.01 13.63 -20.67
CA THR A 706 17.39 12.21 -20.64
C THR A 706 16.29 11.35 -21.25
N ILE A 707 16.59 10.07 -21.47
CA ILE A 707 15.64 9.08 -21.96
C ILE A 707 15.45 7.95 -20.96
N VAL A 708 14.24 7.41 -20.91
CA VAL A 708 13.90 6.22 -20.14
C VAL A 708 14.45 4.97 -20.85
N MET A 709 15.25 4.19 -20.14
CA MET A 709 15.81 2.93 -20.62
C MET A 709 14.81 1.77 -20.50
N ALA A 710 15.01 0.72 -21.28
CA ALA A 710 14.15 -0.47 -21.24
C ALA A 710 14.27 -1.24 -19.91
N ASN A 711 15.48 -1.30 -19.35
CA ASN A 711 15.76 -2.03 -18.13
C ASN A 711 15.15 -1.30 -16.93
N LEU A 712 14.06 -1.86 -16.38
CA LEU A 712 13.35 -1.33 -15.20
C LEU A 712 12.93 0.15 -15.33
N GLY A 713 12.83 0.68 -16.56
CA GLY A 713 12.50 2.08 -16.78
C GLY A 713 13.54 3.07 -16.23
N TYR A 714 14.80 2.69 -16.10
CA TYR A 714 15.82 3.53 -15.46
C TYR A 714 16.10 4.81 -16.25
N TRP A 715 16.30 5.92 -15.55
CA TRP A 715 16.78 7.19 -16.09
C TRP A 715 17.65 7.93 -15.05
N GLN A 716 18.52 8.81 -15.53
CA GLN A 716 19.36 9.64 -14.67
C GLN A 716 19.60 11.03 -15.25
N MET A 717 19.78 12.03 -14.38
CA MET A 717 20.06 13.43 -14.73
C MET A 717 21.05 14.05 -13.74
N LYS A 718 21.88 14.99 -14.22
CA LYS A 718 22.71 15.84 -13.33
C LYS A 718 21.84 16.94 -12.70
N VAL A 719 21.96 17.14 -11.39
CA VAL A 719 21.20 18.15 -10.63
C VAL A 719 22.07 18.82 -9.57
N SER A 720 21.67 20.01 -9.14
CA SER A 720 22.21 20.67 -7.95
C SER A 720 21.13 20.82 -6.86
N PRO A 721 21.50 21.09 -5.59
CA PRO A 721 20.54 21.31 -4.52
C PRO A 721 19.54 22.42 -4.87
N GLY A 722 18.24 22.16 -4.73
CA GLY A 722 17.21 23.11 -5.14
C GLY A 722 15.86 22.48 -5.50
N VAL A 723 14.97 23.31 -6.03
CA VAL A 723 13.63 22.91 -6.50
C VAL A 723 13.60 22.87 -8.03
N TRP A 724 13.27 21.71 -8.55
CA TRP A 724 13.28 21.37 -9.96
C TRP A 724 11.88 20.93 -10.43
N TYR A 725 11.63 21.05 -11.73
CA TYR A 725 10.39 20.65 -12.39
C TYR A 725 10.74 19.66 -13.50
N LEU A 726 10.30 18.42 -13.34
CA LEU A 726 10.44 17.35 -14.33
C LEU A 726 9.23 17.36 -15.24
N GLN A 727 9.44 17.34 -16.56
CA GLN A 727 8.38 17.38 -17.57
C GLN A 727 8.63 16.33 -18.65
N LEU A 728 7.56 15.89 -19.33
CA LEU A 728 7.71 15.14 -20.57
C LEU A 728 8.26 16.08 -21.64
N ALA A 729 9.27 15.64 -22.38
CA ALA A 729 9.82 16.45 -23.46
C ALA A 729 8.74 16.76 -24.51
N PRO A 730 8.69 18.00 -25.04
CA PRO A 730 7.74 18.36 -26.08
C PRO A 730 7.96 17.52 -27.34
N GLY A 731 6.89 16.88 -27.83
CA GLY A 731 6.92 16.01 -29.01
C GLY A 731 6.17 14.71 -28.74
N ARG A 732 6.62 13.61 -29.35
CA ARG A 732 5.93 12.31 -29.27
C ARG A 732 5.71 11.80 -27.85
N SER A 733 6.64 12.10 -26.93
CA SER A 733 6.51 11.74 -25.50
C SER A 733 5.32 12.45 -24.84
N SER A 734 5.21 13.78 -24.98
CA SER A 734 4.11 14.56 -24.40
C SER A 734 2.80 14.45 -25.18
N GLU A 735 2.82 14.03 -26.45
CA GLU A 735 1.64 13.71 -27.25
C GLU A 735 0.99 12.40 -26.81
N LEU A 736 1.80 11.37 -26.57
CA LEU A 736 1.32 10.03 -26.23
C LEU A 736 1.03 9.87 -24.73
N TYR A 737 1.84 10.45 -23.85
CA TYR A 737 1.80 10.17 -22.42
C TYR A 737 1.42 11.39 -21.58
N LEU A 738 0.96 11.09 -20.36
CA LEU A 738 0.79 12.02 -19.25
C LEU A 738 1.39 11.38 -17.99
N PHE A 739 1.93 12.19 -17.08
CA PHE A 739 2.30 11.67 -15.78
C PHE A 739 1.05 11.28 -15.00
N ARG A 740 1.15 10.16 -14.30
CA ARG A 740 0.25 9.82 -13.21
C ARG A 740 0.93 10.29 -11.93
N ASP A 741 0.26 11.16 -11.17
CA ASP A 741 0.82 11.55 -9.89
C ASP A 741 0.71 10.38 -8.90
N GLY A 742 1.71 10.23 -8.04
CA GLY A 742 1.94 9.06 -7.18
C GLY A 742 1.00 8.94 -5.98
N GLY A 743 -0.19 9.53 -6.06
CA GLY A 743 -1.27 9.34 -5.11
C GLY A 743 -2.55 9.11 -5.89
N ASP A 744 -3.20 7.97 -5.69
CA ASP A 744 -4.53 7.68 -6.26
C ASP A 744 -5.62 8.46 -5.50
N TYR A 745 -5.33 9.71 -5.12
CA TYR A 745 -6.28 10.70 -4.66
C TYR A 745 -7.12 11.10 -5.88
N GLY A 746 -8.31 10.52 -5.97
CA GLY A 746 -9.31 10.87 -6.97
C GLY A 746 -9.47 12.38 -7.07
N ASN A 747 -9.36 12.92 -8.28
CA ASN A 747 -9.37 14.33 -8.65
C ASN A 747 -8.10 15.16 -8.40
N GLN A 748 -6.91 14.59 -8.58
CA GLN A 748 -5.71 15.39 -8.85
C GLN A 748 -5.43 15.46 -10.36
N GLU A 749 -5.23 16.68 -10.85
CA GLU A 749 -5.05 17.02 -12.25
C GLU A 749 -3.95 16.17 -12.90
N LYS A 750 -4.23 15.63 -14.10
CA LYS A 750 -3.20 15.03 -14.96
C LYS A 750 -2.17 16.10 -15.28
N SER A 751 -1.07 16.12 -14.54
CA SER A 751 -0.08 17.18 -14.65
C SER A 751 0.98 16.82 -15.69
N LEU A 752 1.38 17.82 -16.49
CA LEU A 752 2.49 17.71 -17.44
C LEU A 752 3.86 17.82 -16.75
N SER A 753 3.87 18.18 -15.45
CA SER A 753 5.07 18.51 -14.70
C SER A 753 5.02 18.00 -13.26
N LYS A 754 6.10 17.37 -12.79
CA LYS A 754 6.30 16.92 -11.41
C LYS A 754 7.36 17.77 -10.71
N ARG A 755 7.07 18.28 -9.52
CA ARG A 755 8.05 19.04 -8.71
C ARG A 755 8.97 18.10 -7.95
N ILE A 756 10.27 18.28 -8.08
CA ILE A 756 11.31 17.50 -7.41
C ILE A 756 12.14 18.45 -6.53
N THR A 757 12.40 18.05 -5.30
CA THR A 757 13.25 18.82 -4.38
C THR A 757 14.48 17.99 -4.03
N ILE A 758 15.65 18.58 -4.22
CA ILE A 758 16.95 18.01 -3.86
C ILE A 758 17.44 18.75 -2.62
N ASN A 759 17.29 18.13 -1.46
CA ASN A 759 17.66 18.67 -0.15
C ASN A 759 18.61 17.76 0.65
N ASP A 760 19.07 16.66 0.05
CA ASP A 760 20.01 15.71 0.67
C ASP A 760 21.11 15.35 -0.34
N LEU A 761 22.34 15.18 0.15
CA LEU A 761 23.51 14.74 -0.60
C LEU A 761 23.48 13.22 -0.89
N ARG A 762 22.58 12.47 -0.25
CA ARG A 762 22.35 11.04 -0.50
C ARG A 762 21.58 10.74 -1.79
N GLY A 763 21.19 11.78 -2.53
CA GLY A 763 20.36 11.63 -3.73
C GLY A 763 18.94 11.17 -3.38
N LYS A 764 18.08 11.10 -4.40
CA LYS A 764 16.71 10.64 -4.25
C LYS A 764 16.32 9.83 -5.48
N VAL A 765 15.92 8.57 -5.28
CA VAL A 765 15.37 7.74 -6.36
C VAL A 765 13.92 8.15 -6.59
N VAL A 766 13.58 8.50 -7.84
CA VAL A 766 12.23 8.97 -8.21
C VAL A 766 11.51 7.89 -9.00
N HIS A 767 10.39 7.40 -8.47
CA HIS A 767 9.47 6.55 -9.22
C HIS A 767 8.42 7.40 -9.95
N LEU A 768 8.25 7.11 -11.23
CA LEU A 768 7.32 7.76 -12.14
C LEU A 768 6.38 6.71 -12.73
N GLU A 769 5.10 7.05 -12.81
CA GLU A 769 4.13 6.30 -13.60
C GLU A 769 3.63 7.20 -14.73
N VAL A 770 3.50 6.62 -15.92
CA VAL A 770 2.92 7.30 -17.08
C VAL A 770 1.76 6.51 -17.65
N VAL A 771 0.79 7.23 -18.18
CA VAL A 771 -0.40 6.65 -18.82
C VAL A 771 -0.55 7.29 -20.19
N LYS A 772 -0.92 6.48 -21.19
CA LYS A 772 -1.21 6.99 -22.53
C LYS A 772 -2.48 7.84 -22.52
N LYS A 773 -2.52 8.87 -23.37
CA LYS A 773 -3.71 9.69 -23.56
C LYS A 773 -4.85 8.88 -24.17
N LYS A 774 -6.09 9.27 -23.87
CA LYS A 774 -7.29 8.63 -24.43
C LYS A 774 -7.21 8.65 -25.98
N GLY A 775 -7.45 7.50 -26.61
CA GLY A 775 -7.37 7.33 -28.06
C GLY A 775 -5.97 7.05 -28.62
N LYS A 776 -4.92 7.02 -27.77
CA LYS A 776 -3.52 6.75 -28.16
C LYS A 776 -2.96 5.44 -27.59
N GLU A 777 -3.82 4.61 -27.00
CA GLU A 777 -3.43 3.42 -26.21
C GLU A 777 -2.67 2.36 -27.01
N GLN A 778 -2.99 2.24 -28.30
CA GLN A 778 -2.39 1.28 -29.24
C GLN A 778 -1.16 1.83 -29.98
N GLU A 779 -0.86 3.14 -29.87
CA GLU A 779 0.28 3.73 -30.57
C GLU A 779 1.60 3.42 -29.85
N LYS A 780 2.60 2.93 -30.58
CA LYS A 780 3.94 2.67 -30.03
C LYS A 780 4.75 3.97 -29.96
N LEU A 781 5.51 4.14 -28.87
CA LEU A 781 6.38 5.30 -28.69
C LEU A 781 7.49 5.33 -29.74
N LEU A 782 8.18 4.20 -29.90
CA LEU A 782 9.19 4.00 -30.94
C LEU A 782 8.52 3.40 -32.19
N ILE A 783 8.71 4.05 -33.33
CA ILE A 783 8.30 3.52 -34.64
C ILE A 783 9.52 2.80 -35.22
N SER A 784 9.34 1.56 -35.68
CA SER A 784 10.36 0.81 -36.41
C SER A 784 10.69 1.52 -37.72
N SER A 785 11.97 1.67 -38.05
CA SER A 785 12.42 2.27 -39.32
C SER A 785 11.94 1.54 -40.58
N ASP A 786 11.37 0.35 -40.44
CA ASP A 786 10.77 -0.41 -41.54
C ASP A 786 9.34 0.07 -41.90
N ASP A 787 8.66 0.80 -41.02
CA ASP A 787 7.32 1.36 -41.28
C ASP A 787 7.37 2.73 -42.00
N ASP A 788 8.55 3.34 -42.13
CA ASP A 788 8.78 4.69 -42.69
C ASP A 788 8.67 4.77 -44.23
N LYS A 789 8.24 3.69 -44.91
CA LYS A 789 8.06 3.72 -46.38
C LYS A 789 6.75 4.34 -46.85
N HIS A 790 5.80 4.65 -45.97
CA HIS A 790 4.49 5.18 -46.36
C HIS A 790 4.15 6.62 -45.93
N SER A 791 5.04 7.35 -45.26
CA SER A 791 4.75 8.72 -44.83
C SER A 791 5.95 9.66 -44.96
N LYS A 792 6.34 9.97 -46.20
CA LYS A 792 7.15 11.16 -46.50
C LYS A 792 6.39 12.11 -47.40
N GLU A 793 5.52 12.91 -46.79
CA GLU A 793 5.25 14.26 -47.29
C GLU A 793 4.79 15.16 -46.13
N LYS A 794 5.47 16.31 -46.02
CA LYS A 794 5.26 17.48 -45.14
C LYS A 794 5.94 17.47 -43.76
N GLY A 795 6.88 18.41 -43.63
CA GLY A 795 7.25 19.03 -42.35
C GLY A 795 8.75 19.09 -42.08
N HIS A 796 9.41 20.17 -42.51
CA HIS A 796 10.70 20.59 -41.95
C HIS A 796 10.56 20.84 -40.45
N ASN A 797 11.43 20.25 -39.61
CA ASN A 797 11.97 20.90 -38.42
C ASN A 797 13.24 20.21 -37.93
N GLY A 798 14.20 21.03 -37.49
CA GLY A 798 15.59 20.69 -37.25
C GLY A 798 15.81 19.61 -36.19
N TRP A 799 16.48 18.54 -36.61
CA TRP A 799 17.08 17.55 -35.72
C TRP A 799 18.29 18.22 -35.04
N ASN A 800 18.21 18.50 -33.74
CA ASN A 800 19.37 18.99 -32.98
C ASN A 800 20.41 17.86 -32.88
N SER A 801 21.42 17.93 -33.74
CA SER A 801 22.57 17.01 -33.86
C SER A 801 23.47 16.92 -32.63
N ASN A 802 23.10 17.54 -31.50
CA ASN A 802 23.87 17.53 -30.26
C ASN A 802 23.51 16.37 -29.32
N LEU A 803 22.34 15.74 -29.50
CA LEU A 803 21.87 14.63 -28.65
C LEU A 803 22.69 13.33 -28.86
N LEU A 804 23.19 13.11 -30.08
CA LEU A 804 23.99 11.93 -30.44
C LEU A 804 25.46 12.01 -29.99
N LYS A 805 25.99 13.21 -29.70
CA LYS A 805 27.39 13.38 -29.27
C LYS A 805 27.63 12.98 -27.81
N TRP A 806 26.61 13.11 -26.95
CA TRP A 806 26.75 12.75 -25.54
C TRP A 806 26.73 11.23 -25.33
N ALA A 807 25.88 10.50 -26.06
CA ALA A 807 25.82 9.04 -26.01
C ALA A 807 27.11 8.34 -26.52
N SER A 808 27.84 8.96 -27.46
CA SER A 808 29.13 8.43 -27.94
C SER A 808 30.29 8.62 -26.95
N GLY A 809 30.17 9.52 -25.97
CA GLY A 809 31.22 9.77 -24.98
C GLY A 809 31.27 8.73 -23.84
N PHE A 810 30.16 8.04 -23.60
CA PHE A 810 30.04 7.04 -22.53
C PHE A 810 30.22 5.59 -23.00
N ILE A 811 30.30 5.35 -24.31
CA ILE A 811 30.47 4.01 -24.90
C ILE A 811 31.64 4.07 -25.91
N GLY A 812 32.85 3.99 -25.40
CA GLY A 812 34.09 4.05 -26.20
C GLY A 812 35.16 3.09 -25.67
N GLY A 813 34.84 1.79 -25.62
CA GLY A 813 35.83 0.73 -25.43
C GLY A 813 36.61 0.48 -26.73
N SER A 814 37.93 0.39 -26.61
CA SER A 814 38.90 0.30 -27.70
C SER A 814 38.78 -0.96 -28.56
N GLU A 815 38.61 -0.78 -29.88
CA GLU A 815 39.05 -1.78 -30.87
C GLU A 815 39.79 -1.10 -32.04
N LYS A 816 41.11 -1.27 -32.06
CA LYS A 816 41.97 -0.98 -33.22
C LYS A 816 41.80 -2.10 -34.24
N SER A 817 41.27 -1.81 -35.42
CA SER A 817 41.45 -2.67 -36.60
C SER A 817 42.47 -2.05 -37.58
N LYS A 818 43.56 -2.79 -37.79
CA LYS A 818 44.56 -2.58 -38.85
C LYS A 818 43.86 -2.67 -40.21
N LYS A 819 44.17 -1.74 -41.12
CA LYS A 819 44.01 -1.96 -42.56
C LYS A 819 45.33 -1.77 -43.30
N SER A 820 45.62 -2.78 -44.08
CA SER A 820 46.69 -2.93 -45.05
C SER A 820 46.41 -2.19 -46.36
N SER A 821 47.53 -1.85 -47.01
CA SER A 821 47.84 -1.85 -48.46
C SER A 821 47.23 -0.79 -49.41
N ASP A 822 48.19 -0.15 -50.08
CA ASP A 822 48.26 0.22 -51.50
C ASP A 822 47.42 1.39 -52.03
N SER A 823 48.09 2.54 -52.16
CA SER A 823 48.62 3.07 -53.43
C SER A 823 49.36 4.39 -53.19
#